data_AF-A0AAW2I4C3-F1
#
_entry.id   AF-A0AAW2I4C3-F1
#
_cell.length_a   1.000
_cell.length_b   1.000
_cell.length_c   1.000
_cell.angle_alpha   90.00
_cell.angle_beta   90.00
_cell.angle_gamma   90.00
#
_symmetry.space_group_name_H-M   'P 1'
#
loop_
_entity.id
_entity.type
_entity.pdbx_description
1 polymer ?
#
loop_
_entity_poly.entity_id
_entity_poly.type
_entity_poly.pdbx_seq_one_letter_code
_entity_poly.pdbx_strand_id
1 'polypeptide(L)'
;MLTQGYKPSEVREGSPNEMLSIQLKYQKELEKLEKENKELRKQLLLRRNDVATKKIKKSLIDMYSDVLDELSEYDSSYNTQDHLPRVVVVGDQSSGKTSVLEMVAQARIFPRGAGEMMTRAPVKVTLSEGPYHIAQFKDSAREFDLTKESDLTDLRREVEMRMKNSVRDGKTVSNDVISMSVKGPGLQRMVLVDLPGIISTVTKEMASDTREAIRKMTETYMSNPNAIILCIQDGSVDAERSNVTDLVSHVDPQGKRTIFVLTKVDLAEENLANPQRIKKILSGKLFPMKALGYFAVVTGRGRQDDSIEDIRDYEQKFFRKSKLFSDGMVISSQLTTRNLSLAVADCFWKMVRETVEQQADAFKATRFNLEAEWKNNFPRLRELDRDELFERARGEMLDEIVNLSQVSPKQWEDLLTKKLWDRVSMHVFENIYLAASQSREVGQFKTTVDIKLKQWAEQQLPAKSVEAGWEVLKDEFVNFLNKTKNSKEHDNIFNDLKYAVVNDAMERHAWENKAFETLRAIQLNTLEDRLVSEKEQWDAAIKFLETSVKEKLAQNQATLKEMFGPGTSEQWLYWRRATPNQVVRSRIKTELQKLLKSNDRHGPSLSHEELTAVRKNLQTDEINVDSEYIKETWHPLYRNHFLNKSLGKAYECKKGFYMYQQGLESEADCNDVVLFWRLQQMLKVTSHALRQQIMNREARRLEKEIKDVLEEYSQDQTRKEKLLTGRRVTLAEELKRVRQIQEKLEEFIQALNKEK
;
A
#
# COMPACT_ATOMS: atom_id res chain seq x y z
N MET A 1 69.36 -13.31 48.61
CA MET A 1 69.82 -12.23 47.71
C MET A 1 69.71 -12.81 46.30
N LEU A 2 68.79 -12.44 45.40
CA LEU A 2 68.11 -11.19 45.11
C LEU A 2 66.65 -11.46 44.72
N THR A 3 65.71 -10.75 45.34
CA THR A 3 64.32 -10.60 44.88
C THR A 3 64.23 -9.39 43.95
N GLN A 4 63.93 -9.59 42.67
CA GLN A 4 63.48 -8.51 41.78
C GLN A 4 62.02 -8.76 41.38
N GLY A 5 61.19 -7.77 41.71
CA GLY A 5 59.75 -7.82 41.60
C GLY A 5 59.23 -7.67 40.17
N TYR A 6 58.14 -8.39 39.89
CA TYR A 6 57.24 -8.13 38.78
C TYR A 6 56.52 -6.78 39.01
N LYS A 7 56.65 -5.86 38.05
CA LYS A 7 55.68 -4.77 37.82
C LYS A 7 54.84 -5.15 36.59
N PRO A 8 53.50 -5.13 36.65
CA PRO A 8 52.68 -5.25 35.47
C PRO A 8 52.70 -3.94 34.66
N SER A 9 52.88 -4.05 33.35
CA SER A 9 52.81 -2.96 32.39
C SER A 9 51.37 -2.41 32.29
N GLU A 10 51.21 -1.12 32.58
CA GLU A 10 49.98 -0.36 32.38
C GLU A 10 49.54 -0.38 30.90
N VAL A 11 48.35 -0.91 30.65
CA VAL A 11 47.63 -0.71 29.39
C VAL A 11 47.11 0.74 29.41
N ARG A 12 47.66 1.60 28.55
CA ARG A 12 47.11 2.95 28.32
C ARG A 12 45.74 2.82 27.66
N GLU A 13 44.68 2.96 28.44
CA GLU A 13 43.34 3.27 27.91
C GLU A 13 43.41 4.63 27.20
N GLY A 14 43.20 4.63 25.87
CA GLY A 14 43.11 5.86 25.08
C GLY A 14 41.97 6.75 25.58
N SER A 15 42.13 8.06 25.47
CA SER A 15 41.15 9.00 26.02
C SER A 15 39.77 8.79 25.38
N PRO A 16 38.65 8.94 26.13
CA PRO A 16 37.30 8.76 25.59
C PRO A 16 37.02 9.67 24.38
N ASN A 17 37.68 10.84 24.32
CA ASN A 17 37.60 11.76 23.19
C ASN A 17 38.26 11.23 21.91
N GLU A 18 39.38 10.51 22.02
CA GLU A 18 40.01 9.87 20.87
C GLU A 18 39.16 8.70 20.36
N MET A 19 38.60 7.89 21.26
CA MET A 19 37.71 6.79 20.90
C MET A 19 36.45 7.29 20.17
N LEU A 20 35.85 8.37 20.67
CA LEU A 20 34.70 9.03 20.03
C LEU A 20 35.07 9.62 18.66
N SER A 21 36.25 10.23 18.53
CA SER A 21 36.72 10.77 17.26
C SER A 21 36.96 9.69 16.21
N ILE A 22 37.43 8.51 16.65
CA ILE A 22 37.66 7.34 15.80
C ILE A 22 36.31 6.74 15.38
N GLN A 23 35.35 6.62 16.31
CA GLN A 23 33.98 6.20 15.97
C GLN A 23 33.32 7.13 14.96
N LEU A 24 33.44 8.44 15.13
CA LEU A 24 32.92 9.44 14.19
C LEU A 24 33.59 9.36 12.80
N LYS A 25 34.88 9.01 12.74
CA LYS A 25 35.58 8.77 11.47
C LYS A 25 35.06 7.51 10.78
N TYR A 26 34.93 6.40 11.51
CA TYR A 26 34.38 5.16 10.95
C TYR A 26 32.93 5.32 10.48
N GLN A 27 32.11 6.07 11.22
CA GLN A 27 30.73 6.34 10.84
C GLN A 27 30.64 7.18 9.55
N LYS A 28 31.49 8.21 9.40
CA LYS A 28 31.59 8.98 8.16
C LYS A 28 32.10 8.15 6.98
N GLU A 29 33.02 7.22 7.24
CA GLU A 29 33.58 6.33 6.21
C GLU A 29 32.56 5.28 5.76
N LEU A 30 31.74 4.76 6.69
CA LEU A 30 30.58 3.92 6.39
C LEU A 30 29.54 4.66 5.53
N GLU A 31 29.15 5.89 5.91
CA GLU A 31 28.21 6.70 5.10
C GLU A 31 28.75 7.01 3.70
N LYS A 32 30.07 7.23 3.58
CA LYS A 32 30.72 7.44 2.29
C LYS A 32 30.70 6.17 1.44
N LEU A 33 31.04 5.03 2.02
CA LEU A 33 30.99 3.73 1.34
C LEU A 33 29.56 3.32 0.95
N GLU A 34 28.55 3.66 1.75
CA GLU A 34 27.14 3.45 1.40
C GLU A 34 26.71 4.31 0.22
N LYS A 35 27.12 5.58 0.18
CA LYS A 35 26.88 6.46 -0.98
C LYS A 35 27.58 5.95 -2.22
N GLU A 36 28.84 5.56 -2.13
CA GLU A 36 29.60 4.96 -3.24
C GLU A 36 28.96 3.65 -3.71
N ASN A 37 28.49 2.78 -2.80
CA ASN A 37 27.75 1.56 -3.17
C ASN A 37 26.41 1.87 -3.85
N LYS A 38 25.68 2.88 -3.38
CA LYS A 38 24.41 3.32 -3.99
C LYS A 38 24.65 3.88 -5.39
N GLU A 39 25.74 4.62 -5.58
CA GLU A 39 26.15 5.19 -6.86
C GLU A 39 26.69 4.12 -7.82
N LEU A 40 27.48 3.15 -7.33
CA LEU A 40 27.90 1.97 -8.07
C LEU A 40 26.71 1.09 -8.48
N ARG A 41 25.71 0.90 -7.62
CA ARG A 41 24.45 0.22 -7.97
C ARG A 41 23.70 0.97 -9.06
N LYS A 42 23.66 2.31 -9.00
CA LYS A 42 23.05 3.16 -10.01
C LYS A 42 23.82 3.10 -11.34
N GLN A 43 25.15 3.08 -11.30
CA GLN A 43 26.00 2.89 -12.47
C GLN A 43 25.91 1.47 -13.05
N LEU A 44 25.75 0.45 -12.21
CA LEU A 44 25.50 -0.93 -12.65
C LEU A 44 24.11 -1.06 -13.30
N LEU A 45 23.09 -0.39 -12.77
CA LEU A 45 21.75 -0.30 -13.38
C LEU A 45 21.81 0.44 -14.73
N LEU A 46 22.55 1.53 -14.83
CA LEU A 46 22.74 2.28 -16.08
C LEU A 46 23.57 1.48 -17.10
N ARG A 47 24.65 0.82 -16.68
CA ARG A 47 25.41 -0.11 -17.55
C ARG A 47 24.60 -1.32 -17.99
N ARG A 48 23.61 -1.76 -17.20
CA ARG A 48 22.70 -2.84 -17.59
C ARG A 48 21.74 -2.41 -18.70
N ASN A 49 21.45 -1.12 -18.83
CA ASN A 49 20.69 -0.56 -19.95
C ASN A 49 21.55 -0.33 -21.21
N ASP A 50 22.85 -0.05 -21.06
CA ASP A 50 23.78 0.19 -22.18
C ASP A 50 24.42 -1.08 -22.77
N VAL A 51 24.32 -2.23 -22.09
CA VAL A 51 24.48 -3.51 -22.79
C VAL A 51 23.20 -3.75 -23.56
N ALA A 52 23.15 -3.16 -24.75
CA ALA A 52 22.21 -3.53 -25.80
C ALA A 52 21.97 -5.04 -25.72
N THR A 53 20.72 -5.39 -25.46
CA THR A 53 20.17 -6.74 -25.48
C THR A 53 20.73 -7.51 -26.67
N LYS A 54 21.84 -8.21 -26.49
CA LYS A 54 22.04 -9.48 -27.18
C LYS A 54 20.93 -10.34 -26.59
N LYS A 55 19.75 -10.30 -27.22
CA LYS A 55 18.67 -11.26 -26.99
C LYS A 55 19.36 -12.62 -27.11
N ILE A 56 19.71 -13.23 -25.98
CA ILE A 56 20.04 -14.65 -25.94
C ILE A 56 18.84 -15.29 -26.62
N LYS A 57 19.06 -15.96 -27.76
CA LYS A 57 17.98 -16.59 -28.51
C LYS A 57 17.34 -17.60 -27.56
N LYS A 58 16.22 -17.23 -26.95
CA LYS A 58 15.44 -18.11 -26.09
C LYS A 58 15.02 -19.30 -26.93
N SER A 59 15.10 -20.50 -26.37
CA SER A 59 14.61 -21.68 -27.08
C SER A 59 13.08 -21.57 -27.26
N LEU A 60 12.50 -22.27 -28.25
CA LEU A 60 11.05 -22.28 -28.44
C LEU A 60 10.30 -22.67 -27.16
N ILE A 61 10.83 -23.62 -26.41
CA ILE A 61 10.20 -24.10 -25.18
C ILE A 61 10.33 -23.10 -24.03
N ASP A 62 11.43 -22.35 -23.97
CA ASP A 62 11.55 -21.23 -23.02
C ASP A 62 10.51 -20.15 -23.35
N MET A 63 10.36 -19.79 -24.63
CA MET A 63 9.33 -18.83 -25.07
C MET A 63 7.91 -19.34 -24.80
N TYR A 64 7.66 -20.63 -25.03
CA TYR A 64 6.37 -21.25 -24.72
C TYR A 64 6.09 -21.25 -23.21
N SER A 65 7.11 -21.53 -22.37
CA SER A 65 6.98 -21.47 -20.92
C SER A 65 6.70 -20.05 -20.44
N ASP A 66 7.36 -19.05 -21.02
CA ASP A 66 7.11 -17.63 -20.72
C ASP A 66 5.66 -17.23 -21.05
N VAL A 67 5.12 -17.72 -22.18
CA VAL A 67 3.72 -17.51 -22.57
C VAL A 67 2.77 -18.19 -21.57
N LEU A 68 3.02 -19.46 -21.23
CA LEU A 68 2.21 -20.20 -20.26
C LEU A 68 2.17 -19.51 -18.90
N ASP A 69 3.28 -18.92 -18.49
CA ASP A 69 3.42 -18.26 -17.21
C ASP A 69 2.71 -16.90 -17.19
N GLU A 70 2.85 -16.09 -18.23
CA GLU A 70 2.11 -14.82 -18.37
C GLU A 70 0.59 -15.06 -18.37
N LEU A 71 0.14 -16.11 -19.08
CA LEU A 71 -1.27 -16.52 -19.07
C LEU A 71 -1.73 -16.97 -17.69
N SER A 72 -0.85 -17.58 -16.89
CA SER A 72 -1.18 -17.97 -15.52
C SER A 72 -1.33 -16.78 -14.57
N GLU A 73 -0.59 -15.70 -14.81
CA GLU A 73 -0.69 -14.46 -14.03
C GLU A 73 -1.90 -13.61 -14.45
N TYR A 74 -2.29 -13.66 -15.73
CA TYR A 74 -3.46 -12.94 -16.24
C TYR A 74 -4.78 -13.48 -15.68
N ASP A 75 -4.88 -14.80 -15.51
CA ASP A 75 -6.12 -15.46 -15.09
C ASP A 75 -5.83 -16.52 -14.01
N SER A 76 -6.16 -16.16 -12.77
CA SER A 76 -6.21 -17.09 -11.64
C SER A 76 -7.46 -17.97 -11.69
N SER A 77 -8.47 -17.59 -12.46
CA SER A 77 -9.58 -18.46 -12.81
C SER A 77 -9.14 -19.36 -13.97
N TYR A 78 -9.38 -20.65 -13.86
CA TYR A 78 -8.81 -21.68 -14.73
C TYR A 78 -9.24 -21.62 -16.22
N ASN A 79 -9.85 -20.54 -16.72
CA ASN A 79 -10.48 -20.49 -18.04
C ASN A 79 -9.54 -20.20 -19.23
N THR A 80 -8.53 -19.34 -19.09
CA THR A 80 -7.61 -19.06 -20.21
C THR A 80 -6.36 -19.94 -20.22
N GLN A 81 -5.99 -20.51 -19.07
CA GLN A 81 -4.89 -21.49 -18.95
C GLN A 81 -5.19 -22.80 -19.70
N ASP A 82 -6.47 -23.11 -19.93
CA ASP A 82 -6.93 -24.37 -20.51
C ASP A 82 -6.73 -24.51 -22.02
N HIS A 83 -6.17 -23.49 -22.68
CA HIS A 83 -6.04 -23.50 -24.12
C HIS A 83 -4.66 -23.89 -24.65
N LEU A 84 -3.64 -23.95 -23.79
CA LEU A 84 -2.29 -24.30 -24.22
C LEU A 84 -1.89 -25.71 -23.77
N PRO A 85 -1.38 -26.56 -24.68
CA PRO A 85 -1.09 -27.94 -24.37
C PRO A 85 -0.05 -28.17 -23.29
N ARG A 86 -0.27 -29.19 -22.47
CA ARG A 86 0.64 -29.68 -21.43
C ARG A 86 0.53 -31.20 -21.35
N VAL A 87 1.60 -31.86 -20.91
CA VAL A 87 1.57 -33.31 -20.65
C VAL A 87 1.36 -33.52 -19.16
N VAL A 88 0.19 -34.04 -18.80
CA VAL A 88 -0.17 -34.34 -17.41
C VAL A 88 0.13 -35.80 -17.13
N VAL A 89 0.98 -36.07 -16.16
CA VAL A 89 1.40 -37.43 -15.81
C VAL A 89 0.56 -37.95 -14.67
N VAL A 90 -0.15 -39.05 -14.92
CA VAL A 90 -1.09 -39.67 -13.97
C VAL A 90 -0.77 -41.15 -13.82
N GLY A 91 -0.96 -41.67 -12.61
CA GLY A 91 -0.70 -43.07 -12.30
C GLY A 91 -1.04 -43.39 -10.85
N ASP A 92 -1.35 -44.65 -10.57
CA ASP A 92 -1.50 -45.12 -9.19
C ASP A 92 -0.21 -44.89 -8.38
N GLN A 93 -0.33 -44.81 -7.06
CA GLN A 93 0.84 -44.76 -6.19
C GLN A 93 1.74 -45.99 -6.45
N SER A 94 3.04 -45.76 -6.60
CA SER A 94 4.05 -46.80 -6.90
C SER A 94 4.00 -47.42 -8.31
N SER A 95 3.23 -46.84 -9.25
CA SER A 95 3.20 -47.29 -10.66
C SER A 95 4.48 -46.96 -11.46
N GLY A 96 5.48 -46.33 -10.85
CA GLY A 96 6.73 -45.94 -11.52
C GLY A 96 6.68 -44.56 -12.19
N LYS A 97 5.65 -43.74 -11.93
CA LYS A 97 5.48 -42.40 -12.51
C LYS A 97 6.71 -41.49 -12.39
N THR A 98 7.21 -41.30 -11.17
CA THR A 98 8.41 -40.50 -10.91
C THR A 98 9.63 -41.09 -11.62
N SER A 99 9.74 -42.43 -11.69
CA SER A 99 10.85 -43.09 -12.39
C SER A 99 10.80 -42.90 -13.90
N VAL A 100 9.60 -42.90 -14.51
CA VAL A 100 9.44 -42.56 -15.94
C VAL A 100 9.85 -41.10 -16.18
N LEU A 101 9.42 -40.18 -15.32
CA LEU A 101 9.79 -38.76 -15.43
C LEU A 101 11.30 -38.53 -15.32
N GLU A 102 11.97 -39.19 -14.37
CA GLU A 102 13.43 -39.13 -14.23
C GLU A 102 14.15 -39.66 -15.48
N MET A 103 13.63 -40.72 -16.10
CA MET A 103 14.19 -41.25 -17.34
C MET A 103 13.96 -40.31 -18.54
N VAL A 104 12.81 -39.62 -18.59
CA VAL A 104 12.53 -38.62 -19.62
C VAL A 104 13.38 -37.35 -19.44
N ALA A 105 13.58 -36.90 -18.20
CA ALA A 105 14.47 -35.78 -17.84
C ALA A 105 15.97 -36.16 -17.86
N GLN A 106 16.27 -37.45 -18.03
CA GLN A 106 17.59 -38.07 -17.94
C GLN A 106 18.36 -37.79 -16.62
N ALA A 107 17.64 -37.46 -15.54
CA ALA A 107 18.24 -37.11 -14.27
C ALA A 107 17.35 -37.51 -13.08
N ARG A 108 17.99 -37.90 -11.98
CA ARG A 108 17.35 -38.29 -10.73
C ARG A 108 17.00 -37.07 -9.87
N ILE A 109 15.99 -36.31 -10.28
CA ILE A 109 15.67 -34.99 -9.70
C ILE A 109 14.68 -35.04 -8.53
N PHE A 110 13.94 -36.13 -8.35
CA PHE A 110 12.90 -36.24 -7.34
C PHE A 110 13.40 -36.95 -6.06
N PRO A 111 12.90 -36.56 -4.87
CA PRO A 111 13.23 -37.25 -3.63
C PRO A 111 12.65 -38.67 -3.63
N ARG A 112 13.38 -39.60 -3.01
CA ARG A 112 13.00 -41.00 -2.84
C ARG A 112 12.95 -41.32 -1.36
N GLY A 113 11.87 -41.96 -0.90
CA GLY A 113 11.86 -42.63 0.38
C GLY A 113 11.01 -43.88 0.36
N ALA A 114 11.44 -44.85 1.16
CA ALA A 114 10.77 -46.12 1.29
C ALA A 114 9.53 -45.94 2.18
N GLY A 115 8.34 -46.14 1.62
CA GLY A 115 7.08 -46.23 2.38
C GLY A 115 6.36 -44.91 2.66
N GLU A 116 6.98 -43.75 2.38
CA GLU A 116 6.36 -42.43 2.58
C GLU A 116 5.93 -41.79 1.24
N MET A 117 4.80 -41.08 1.24
CA MET A 117 4.36 -40.31 0.08
C MET A 117 5.26 -39.10 -0.16
N MET A 118 6.00 -39.12 -1.28
CA MET A 118 6.97 -38.10 -1.65
C MET A 118 6.35 -36.93 -2.43
N THR A 119 5.52 -37.20 -3.45
CA THR A 119 4.90 -36.15 -4.27
C THR A 119 3.62 -35.62 -3.61
N ARG A 120 3.73 -34.54 -2.84
CA ARG A 120 2.60 -33.90 -2.12
C ARG A 120 1.97 -32.71 -2.84
N ALA A 121 2.63 -32.21 -3.89
CA ALA A 121 2.19 -31.07 -4.68
C ALA A 121 2.50 -31.30 -6.17
N PRO A 122 1.75 -30.69 -7.11
CA PRO A 122 2.06 -30.75 -8.54
C PRO A 122 3.45 -30.18 -8.85
N VAL A 123 4.21 -30.86 -9.71
CA VAL A 123 5.52 -30.38 -10.17
C VAL A 123 5.51 -30.17 -11.68
N LYS A 124 5.63 -28.91 -12.11
CA LYS A 124 5.80 -28.52 -13.52
C LYS A 124 7.29 -28.56 -13.87
N VAL A 125 7.66 -29.47 -14.76
CA VAL A 125 9.01 -29.61 -15.29
C VAL A 125 9.02 -29.20 -16.76
N THR A 126 9.72 -28.12 -17.06
CA THR A 126 9.96 -27.68 -18.44
C THR A 126 11.27 -28.28 -18.92
N LEU A 127 11.21 -29.16 -19.93
CA LEU A 127 12.39 -29.79 -20.53
C LEU A 127 12.85 -29.01 -21.76
N SER A 128 14.13 -28.68 -21.84
CA SER A 128 14.73 -28.05 -23.01
C SER A 128 16.03 -28.71 -23.42
N GLU A 129 16.33 -28.65 -24.72
CA GLU A 129 17.64 -29.04 -25.25
C GLU A 129 18.69 -28.00 -24.87
N GLY A 130 19.88 -28.44 -24.44
CA GLY A 130 20.97 -27.55 -24.06
C GLY A 130 22.33 -28.25 -24.05
N PRO A 131 23.45 -27.50 -24.11
CA PRO A 131 24.78 -28.07 -24.11
C PRO A 131 25.20 -28.67 -22.75
N TYR A 132 24.61 -28.17 -21.67
CA TYR A 132 24.89 -28.61 -20.30
C TYR A 132 23.62 -29.17 -19.66
N HIS A 133 23.78 -30.19 -18.81
CA HIS A 133 22.68 -30.82 -18.10
C HIS A 133 22.46 -30.14 -16.74
N ILE A 134 21.57 -29.16 -16.70
CA ILE A 134 21.32 -28.30 -15.53
C ILE A 134 19.83 -28.24 -15.17
N ALA A 135 19.54 -28.05 -13.89
CA ALA A 135 18.20 -27.74 -13.39
C ALA A 135 18.17 -26.37 -12.70
N GLN A 136 17.06 -25.67 -12.83
CA GLN A 136 16.84 -24.37 -12.20
C GLN A 136 15.38 -24.23 -11.78
N PHE A 137 15.13 -23.74 -10.56
CA PHE A 137 13.79 -23.37 -10.13
C PHE A 137 13.43 -21.97 -10.61
N LYS A 138 12.16 -21.73 -10.93
CA LYS A 138 11.73 -20.43 -11.47
C LYS A 138 11.93 -19.26 -10.49
N ASP A 139 11.77 -19.51 -9.20
CA ASP A 139 11.92 -18.55 -8.09
C ASP A 139 13.37 -18.33 -7.65
N SER A 140 14.33 -19.06 -8.24
CA SER A 140 15.73 -19.05 -7.82
C SER A 140 16.70 -18.83 -8.97
N ALA A 141 17.70 -17.96 -8.75
CA ALA A 141 18.81 -17.80 -9.68
C ALA A 141 19.85 -18.94 -9.59
N ARG A 142 19.71 -19.87 -8.63
CA ARG A 142 20.65 -20.99 -8.46
C ARG A 142 20.43 -22.05 -9.54
N GLU A 143 21.50 -22.35 -10.27
CA GLU A 143 21.57 -23.48 -11.19
C GLU A 143 22.19 -24.69 -10.48
N PHE A 144 21.65 -25.88 -10.76
CA PHE A 144 22.13 -27.16 -10.24
C PHE A 144 22.69 -27.98 -11.40
N ASP A 145 23.93 -28.43 -11.28
CA ASP A 145 24.57 -29.29 -12.28
C ASP A 145 24.15 -30.75 -12.08
N LEU A 146 23.36 -31.29 -13.01
CA LEU A 146 22.80 -32.64 -12.89
C LEU A 146 23.81 -33.75 -13.12
N THR A 147 25.04 -33.42 -13.55
CA THR A 147 26.14 -34.37 -13.66
C THR A 147 26.86 -34.61 -12.33
N LYS A 148 26.68 -33.71 -11.36
CA LYS A 148 27.32 -33.78 -10.04
C LYS A 148 26.35 -34.34 -9.00
N GLU A 149 26.74 -35.42 -8.33
CA GLU A 149 25.89 -36.05 -7.32
C GLU A 149 25.61 -35.14 -6.10
N SER A 150 26.54 -34.23 -5.77
CA SER A 150 26.33 -33.23 -4.72
C SER A 150 25.17 -32.29 -5.04
N ASP A 151 25.13 -31.77 -6.27
CA ASP A 151 24.12 -30.82 -6.72
C ASP A 151 22.77 -31.52 -6.95
N LEU A 152 22.78 -32.78 -7.40
CA LEU A 152 21.59 -33.63 -7.45
C LEU A 152 21.01 -33.87 -6.04
N THR A 153 21.85 -34.13 -5.06
CA THR A 153 21.42 -34.35 -3.67
C THR A 153 20.80 -33.07 -3.10
N ASP A 154 21.45 -31.92 -3.34
CA ASP A 154 20.92 -30.61 -2.95
C ASP A 154 19.59 -30.29 -3.65
N LEU A 155 19.49 -30.57 -4.95
CA LEU A 155 18.26 -30.39 -5.71
C LEU A 155 17.11 -31.22 -5.12
N ARG A 156 17.34 -32.50 -4.81
CA ARG A 156 16.33 -33.39 -4.20
C ARG A 156 15.86 -32.85 -2.85
N ARG A 157 16.80 -32.43 -1.99
CA ARG A 157 16.48 -31.84 -0.68
C ARG A 157 15.66 -30.57 -0.81
N GLU A 158 16.03 -29.75 -1.79
CA GLU A 158 15.34 -28.49 -2.07
C GLU A 158 13.92 -28.74 -2.60
N VAL A 159 13.72 -29.71 -3.52
CA VAL A 159 12.39 -30.13 -3.98
C VAL A 159 11.55 -30.61 -2.79
N GLU A 160 12.11 -31.47 -1.93
CA GLU A 160 11.43 -31.99 -0.75
C GLU A 160 11.03 -30.87 0.22
N MET A 161 11.92 -29.90 0.44
CA MET A 161 11.65 -28.75 1.30
C MET A 161 10.52 -27.87 0.73
N ARG A 162 10.55 -27.56 -0.57
CA ARG A 162 9.47 -26.79 -1.23
C ARG A 162 8.12 -27.53 -1.15
N MET A 163 8.12 -28.86 -1.32
CA MET A 163 6.90 -29.67 -1.17
C MET A 163 6.36 -29.68 0.26
N LYS A 164 7.23 -29.73 1.28
CA LYS A 164 6.77 -29.67 2.68
C LYS A 164 6.25 -28.28 3.04
N ASN A 165 6.91 -27.23 2.56
CA ASN A 165 6.51 -25.83 2.83
C ASN A 165 5.22 -25.41 2.11
N SER A 166 4.87 -26.06 0.99
CA SER A 166 3.63 -25.75 0.25
C SER A 166 2.37 -26.31 0.92
N VAL A 167 2.53 -27.27 1.84
CA VAL A 167 1.42 -27.88 2.57
C VAL A 167 1.09 -27.03 3.80
N ARG A 168 -0.13 -26.47 3.82
CA ARG A 168 -0.63 -25.61 4.92
C ARG A 168 -1.79 -26.28 5.66
N ASP A 169 -2.06 -25.81 6.88
CA ASP A 169 -3.29 -26.09 7.64
C ASP A 169 -3.57 -27.58 7.94
N GLY A 170 -2.51 -28.38 8.18
CA GLY A 170 -2.66 -29.80 8.53
C GLY A 170 -3.15 -30.70 7.38
N LYS A 171 -3.22 -30.19 6.15
CA LYS A 171 -3.46 -30.98 4.95
C LYS A 171 -2.25 -31.86 4.63
N THR A 172 -2.42 -32.87 3.79
CA THR A 172 -1.31 -33.72 3.31
C THR A 172 -0.86 -33.36 1.89
N VAL A 173 -1.72 -32.72 1.10
CA VAL A 173 -1.47 -32.33 -0.29
C VAL A 173 -1.77 -30.85 -0.52
N SER A 174 -1.03 -30.22 -1.44
CA SER A 174 -1.20 -28.81 -1.81
C SER A 174 -1.49 -28.67 -3.31
N ASN A 175 -2.26 -27.64 -3.67
CA ASN A 175 -2.51 -27.26 -5.07
C ASN A 175 -1.42 -26.33 -5.62
N ASP A 176 -0.49 -25.85 -4.78
CA ASP A 176 0.58 -24.96 -5.19
C ASP A 176 1.57 -25.71 -6.10
N VAL A 177 1.78 -25.19 -7.31
CA VAL A 177 2.62 -25.84 -8.33
C VAL A 177 4.08 -25.44 -8.17
N ILE A 178 4.96 -26.43 -8.02
CA ILE A 178 6.41 -26.22 -8.02
C ILE A 178 6.90 -26.23 -9.46
N SER A 179 7.48 -25.12 -9.94
CA SER A 179 7.94 -24.99 -11.33
C SER A 179 9.47 -25.00 -11.43
N MET A 180 10.01 -25.90 -12.26
CA MET A 180 11.43 -26.00 -12.55
C MET A 180 11.70 -26.19 -14.06
N SER A 181 12.86 -25.73 -14.52
CA SER A 181 13.37 -25.94 -15.86
C SER A 181 14.55 -26.91 -15.80
N VAL A 182 14.59 -27.90 -16.68
CA VAL A 182 15.71 -28.82 -16.86
C VAL A 182 16.21 -28.71 -18.29
N LYS A 183 17.48 -28.35 -18.45
CA LYS A 183 18.15 -28.22 -19.74
C LYS A 183 19.18 -29.33 -19.86
N GLY A 184 19.32 -29.96 -21.02
CA GLY A 184 20.29 -31.04 -21.19
C GLY A 184 20.44 -31.52 -22.64
N PRO A 185 21.55 -32.19 -22.96
CA PRO A 185 21.82 -32.66 -24.31
C PRO A 185 20.88 -33.81 -24.69
N GLY A 186 20.22 -33.72 -25.85
CA GLY A 186 19.32 -34.76 -26.34
C GLY A 186 17.98 -34.87 -25.60
N LEU A 187 17.65 -33.92 -24.72
CA LEU A 187 16.32 -33.82 -24.11
C LEU A 187 15.29 -33.32 -25.12
N GLN A 188 14.14 -33.98 -25.14
CA GLN A 188 13.02 -33.56 -25.97
C GLN A 188 12.29 -32.38 -25.32
N ARG A 189 11.95 -31.38 -26.14
CA ARG A 189 11.35 -30.12 -25.68
C ARG A 189 9.87 -30.33 -25.35
N MET A 190 9.49 -30.30 -24.08
CA MET A 190 8.09 -30.45 -23.65
C MET A 190 7.87 -29.93 -22.22
N VAL A 191 6.61 -29.68 -21.86
CA VAL A 191 6.21 -29.31 -20.50
C VAL A 191 5.47 -30.49 -19.86
N LEU A 192 6.04 -31.03 -18.79
CA LEU A 192 5.49 -32.14 -18.02
C LEU A 192 4.93 -31.63 -16.69
N VAL A 193 3.78 -32.13 -16.27
CA VAL A 193 3.20 -31.87 -14.95
C VAL A 193 3.07 -33.19 -14.22
N ASP A 194 3.90 -33.41 -13.20
CA ASP A 194 3.79 -34.54 -12.29
C ASP A 194 2.70 -34.27 -11.25
N LEU A 195 1.75 -35.18 -11.11
CA LEU A 195 0.71 -35.11 -10.09
C LEU A 195 0.93 -36.16 -9.00
N PRO A 196 0.47 -35.91 -7.76
CA PRO A 196 0.42 -36.94 -6.73
C PRO A 196 -0.26 -38.23 -7.25
N GLY A 197 0.32 -39.39 -6.92
CA GLY A 197 -0.25 -40.68 -7.35
C GLY A 197 -1.58 -40.96 -6.69
N ILE A 198 -2.51 -41.59 -7.43
CA ILE A 198 -3.82 -41.94 -6.89
C ILE A 198 -3.66 -43.03 -5.83
N ILE A 199 -4.25 -42.80 -4.65
CA ILE A 199 -4.22 -43.71 -3.51
C ILE A 199 -5.58 -44.38 -3.32
N SER A 200 -5.58 -45.66 -2.95
CA SER A 200 -6.80 -46.41 -2.63
C SER A 200 -7.21 -46.28 -1.16
N THR A 201 -6.24 -46.15 -0.26
CA THR A 201 -6.43 -46.09 1.20
C THR A 201 -5.55 -45.01 1.83
N VAL A 202 -6.06 -44.35 2.88
CA VAL A 202 -5.36 -43.30 3.64
C VAL A 202 -4.64 -43.93 4.85
N THR A 203 -3.40 -43.53 5.14
CA THR A 203 -2.66 -43.99 6.34
C THR A 203 -2.97 -43.11 7.56
N LYS A 204 -2.58 -43.55 8.76
CA LYS A 204 -2.85 -42.81 10.03
C LYS A 204 -2.23 -41.41 10.09
N GLU A 205 -1.17 -41.16 9.31
CA GLU A 205 -0.45 -39.88 9.28
C GLU A 205 -1.03 -38.90 8.26
N MET A 206 -1.93 -39.35 7.38
CA MET A 206 -2.52 -38.55 6.32
C MET A 206 -3.88 -37.99 6.74
N ALA A 207 -4.23 -36.81 6.21
CA ALA A 207 -5.55 -36.21 6.41
C ALA A 207 -6.63 -37.08 5.74
N SER A 208 -7.82 -37.15 6.34
CA SER A 208 -8.91 -38.01 5.86
C SER A 208 -9.43 -37.66 4.46
N ASP A 209 -9.30 -36.40 4.06
CA ASP A 209 -9.72 -35.87 2.75
C ASP A 209 -8.67 -36.05 1.65
N THR A 210 -7.47 -36.56 1.97
CA THR A 210 -6.34 -36.61 1.03
C THR A 210 -6.68 -37.37 -0.26
N ARG A 211 -7.41 -38.48 -0.17
CA ARG A 211 -7.81 -39.29 -1.33
C ARG A 211 -8.66 -38.48 -2.31
N GLU A 212 -9.65 -37.76 -1.78
CA GLU A 212 -10.58 -36.95 -2.56
C GLU A 212 -9.90 -35.70 -3.11
N ALA A 213 -9.01 -35.08 -2.33
CA ALA A 213 -8.20 -33.96 -2.77
C ALA A 213 -7.30 -34.32 -3.96
N ILE A 214 -6.59 -35.45 -3.90
CA ILE A 214 -5.76 -35.94 -5.01
C ILE A 214 -6.64 -36.22 -6.23
N ARG A 215 -7.76 -36.94 -6.06
CA ARG A 215 -8.67 -37.26 -7.17
C ARG A 215 -9.19 -35.99 -7.84
N LYS A 216 -9.70 -35.02 -7.06
CA LYS A 216 -10.20 -33.74 -7.56
C LYS A 216 -9.11 -32.96 -8.29
N MET A 217 -7.91 -32.91 -7.74
CA MET A 217 -6.76 -32.27 -8.39
C MET A 217 -6.46 -32.93 -9.74
N THR A 218 -6.34 -34.26 -9.78
CA THR A 218 -6.10 -35.00 -11.03
C THR A 218 -7.22 -34.77 -12.05
N GLU A 219 -8.50 -34.82 -11.62
CA GLU A 219 -9.66 -34.51 -12.47
C GLU A 219 -9.59 -33.11 -13.06
N THR A 220 -9.24 -32.08 -12.27
CA THR A 220 -9.10 -30.70 -12.76
C THR A 220 -8.04 -30.60 -13.86
N TYR A 221 -6.83 -31.16 -13.64
CA TYR A 221 -5.76 -31.11 -14.64
C TYR A 221 -6.09 -31.92 -15.90
N MET A 222 -6.81 -33.05 -15.77
CA MET A 222 -7.19 -33.87 -16.93
C MET A 222 -8.42 -33.33 -17.67
N SER A 223 -9.29 -32.56 -17.02
CA SER A 223 -10.51 -32.01 -17.64
C SER A 223 -10.20 -31.00 -18.74
N ASN A 224 -9.03 -30.37 -18.69
CA ASN A 224 -8.53 -29.50 -19.74
C ASN A 224 -8.46 -30.26 -21.08
N PRO A 225 -9.16 -29.80 -22.14
CA PRO A 225 -9.24 -30.50 -23.43
C PRO A 225 -7.89 -30.54 -24.18
N ASN A 226 -7.00 -29.60 -23.90
CA ASN A 226 -5.67 -29.49 -24.49
C ASN A 226 -4.59 -30.18 -23.64
N ALA A 227 -4.96 -30.90 -22.57
CA ALA A 227 -4.01 -31.71 -21.82
C ALA A 227 -3.80 -33.10 -22.47
N ILE A 228 -2.54 -33.45 -22.73
CA ILE A 228 -2.13 -34.80 -23.09
C ILE A 228 -1.98 -35.59 -21.80
N ILE A 229 -2.75 -36.67 -21.66
CA ILE A 229 -2.76 -37.51 -20.46
C ILE A 229 -1.73 -38.63 -20.65
N LEU A 230 -0.65 -38.60 -19.88
CA LEU A 230 0.33 -39.68 -19.81
C LEU A 230 -0.04 -40.63 -18.67
N CYS A 231 -0.75 -41.70 -19.01
CA CYS A 231 -1.26 -42.69 -18.05
C CYS A 231 -0.22 -43.79 -17.81
N ILE A 232 0.34 -43.84 -16.60
CA ILE A 232 1.42 -44.76 -16.21
C ILE A 232 0.86 -45.87 -15.33
N GLN A 233 0.96 -47.10 -15.81
CA GLN A 233 0.47 -48.29 -15.14
C GLN A 233 1.59 -49.29 -14.88
N ASP A 234 1.50 -49.98 -13.73
CA ASP A 234 2.37 -51.10 -13.38
C ASP A 234 1.98 -52.34 -14.20
N GLY A 235 2.95 -52.94 -14.89
CA GLY A 235 2.77 -54.16 -15.66
C GLY A 235 2.78 -55.44 -14.83
N SER A 236 3.29 -55.39 -13.60
CA SER A 236 3.28 -56.52 -12.66
C SER A 236 1.95 -56.72 -11.93
N VAL A 237 1.07 -55.70 -11.97
CA VAL A 237 -0.23 -55.67 -11.27
C VAL A 237 -1.38 -55.72 -12.29
N ASP A 238 -2.51 -56.27 -11.88
CA ASP A 238 -3.72 -56.33 -12.70
C ASP A 238 -4.20 -54.93 -13.12
N ALA A 239 -4.29 -54.72 -14.43
CA ALA A 239 -4.75 -53.48 -15.04
C ALA A 239 -6.20 -53.10 -14.68
N GLU A 240 -7.05 -54.11 -14.42
CA GLU A 240 -8.45 -53.96 -14.00
C GLU A 240 -8.62 -53.47 -12.55
N ARG A 241 -7.55 -53.51 -11.74
CA ARG A 241 -7.59 -53.00 -10.35
C ARG A 241 -7.14 -51.54 -10.25
N SER A 242 -6.79 -50.92 -11.38
CA SER A 242 -6.17 -49.59 -11.41
C SER A 242 -7.22 -48.49 -11.37
N ASN A 243 -7.21 -47.68 -10.30
CA ASN A 243 -8.14 -46.57 -10.14
C ASN A 243 -7.86 -45.45 -11.16
N VAL A 244 -6.60 -45.29 -11.59
CA VAL A 244 -6.25 -44.27 -12.60
C VAL A 244 -6.87 -44.58 -13.97
N THR A 245 -6.93 -45.84 -14.38
CA THR A 245 -7.46 -46.21 -15.70
C THR A 245 -8.95 -45.94 -15.80
N ASP A 246 -9.71 -46.20 -14.72
CA ASP A 246 -11.14 -45.87 -14.65
C ASP A 246 -11.37 -44.36 -14.73
N LEU A 247 -10.51 -43.59 -14.03
CA LEU A 247 -10.60 -42.13 -14.03
C LEU A 247 -10.31 -41.54 -15.40
N VAL A 248 -9.25 -42.02 -16.07
CA VAL A 248 -8.89 -41.59 -17.43
C VAL A 248 -9.97 -41.99 -18.43
N SER A 249 -10.54 -43.19 -18.30
CA SER A 249 -11.64 -43.65 -19.17
C SER A 249 -12.90 -42.80 -19.02
N HIS A 250 -13.12 -42.18 -17.85
CA HIS A 250 -14.22 -41.24 -17.62
C HIS A 250 -13.97 -39.88 -18.28
N VAL A 251 -12.73 -39.38 -18.22
CA VAL A 251 -12.35 -38.04 -18.70
C VAL A 251 -12.02 -38.02 -20.21
N ASP A 252 -11.46 -39.10 -20.75
CA ASP A 252 -11.19 -39.28 -22.18
C ASP A 252 -11.65 -40.68 -22.66
N PRO A 253 -12.98 -40.91 -22.79
CA PRO A 253 -13.51 -42.22 -23.21
C PRO A 253 -13.04 -42.66 -24.59
N GLN A 254 -12.72 -41.71 -25.47
CA GLN A 254 -12.27 -41.98 -26.83
C GLN A 254 -10.75 -42.19 -26.93
N GLY A 255 -9.98 -41.88 -25.88
CA GLY A 255 -8.52 -42.01 -25.84
C GLY A 255 -7.79 -41.07 -26.80
N LYS A 256 -8.42 -39.98 -27.25
CA LYS A 256 -7.90 -39.08 -28.29
C LYS A 256 -6.68 -38.27 -27.87
N ARG A 257 -6.44 -38.13 -26.57
CA ARG A 257 -5.36 -37.34 -25.98
C ARG A 257 -4.62 -38.09 -24.88
N THR A 258 -4.83 -39.40 -24.79
CA THR A 258 -4.23 -40.26 -23.79
C THR A 258 -3.11 -41.10 -24.41
N ILE A 259 -1.94 -41.13 -23.77
CA ILE A 259 -0.83 -42.03 -24.06
C ILE A 259 -0.68 -42.98 -22.88
N PHE A 260 -0.68 -44.28 -23.17
CA PHE A 260 -0.62 -45.32 -22.16
C PHE A 260 0.79 -45.89 -22.04
N VAL A 261 1.34 -45.94 -20.83
CA VAL A 261 2.70 -46.39 -20.54
C VAL A 261 2.66 -47.52 -19.52
N LEU A 262 3.20 -48.68 -19.90
CA LEU A 262 3.35 -49.85 -19.06
C LEU A 262 4.77 -49.92 -18.51
N THR A 263 4.92 -49.83 -17.20
CA THR A 263 6.20 -49.92 -16.48
C THR A 263 6.40 -51.31 -15.88
N LYS A 264 7.61 -51.58 -15.35
CA LYS A 264 7.95 -52.86 -14.67
C LYS A 264 7.64 -54.12 -15.50
N VAL A 265 7.79 -54.01 -16.82
CA VAL A 265 7.50 -55.10 -17.76
C VAL A 265 8.52 -56.24 -17.67
N ASP A 266 9.71 -55.96 -17.13
CA ASP A 266 10.73 -56.92 -16.75
C ASP A 266 10.25 -57.84 -15.63
N LEU A 267 9.70 -57.28 -14.56
CA LEU A 267 9.13 -58.05 -13.45
C LEU A 267 7.88 -58.84 -13.90
N ALA A 268 7.09 -58.28 -14.81
CA ALA A 268 5.93 -58.98 -15.36
C ALA A 268 6.33 -60.21 -16.19
N GLU A 269 7.42 -60.12 -16.96
CA GLU A 269 7.98 -61.24 -17.73
C GLU A 269 8.59 -62.31 -16.80
N GLU A 270 9.36 -61.90 -15.77
CA GLU A 270 9.98 -62.82 -14.80
C GLU A 270 8.94 -63.59 -13.98
N ASN A 271 7.86 -62.92 -13.56
CA ASN A 271 6.79 -63.52 -12.77
C ASN A 271 5.78 -64.34 -13.61
N LEU A 272 6.04 -64.57 -14.91
CA LEU A 272 5.18 -65.33 -15.83
C LEU A 272 3.72 -64.81 -15.88
N ALA A 273 3.50 -63.53 -15.60
CA ALA A 273 2.17 -62.93 -15.67
C ALA A 273 1.69 -62.92 -17.13
N ASN A 274 0.73 -63.80 -17.45
CA ASN A 274 0.00 -63.93 -18.72
C ASN A 274 0.55 -63.09 -19.91
N PRO A 275 1.54 -63.60 -20.67
CA PRO A 275 2.12 -62.97 -21.86
C PRO A 275 1.10 -62.37 -22.84
N GLN A 276 0.00 -63.09 -23.04
CA GLN A 276 -1.09 -62.67 -23.93
C GLN A 276 -1.80 -61.40 -23.44
N ARG A 277 -1.79 -61.12 -22.13
CA ARG A 277 -2.45 -59.95 -21.55
C ARG A 277 -1.63 -58.68 -21.79
N ILE A 278 -0.32 -58.70 -21.55
CA ILE A 278 0.57 -57.57 -21.88
C ILE A 278 0.42 -57.21 -23.36
N LYS A 279 0.33 -58.24 -24.22
CA LYS A 279 0.06 -58.05 -25.65
C LYS A 279 -1.32 -57.44 -25.93
N LYS A 280 -2.37 -57.85 -25.20
CA LYS A 280 -3.71 -57.23 -25.31
C LYS A 280 -3.73 -55.76 -24.86
N ILE A 281 -2.93 -55.41 -23.85
CA ILE A 281 -2.75 -54.02 -23.39
C ILE A 281 -2.06 -53.20 -24.48
N LEU A 282 -0.89 -53.65 -24.96
CA LEU A 282 -0.11 -52.91 -25.97
C LEU A 282 -0.79 -52.83 -27.35
N SER A 283 -1.68 -53.77 -27.66
CA SER A 283 -2.53 -53.71 -28.86
C SER A 283 -3.81 -52.90 -28.66
N GLY A 284 -4.05 -52.33 -27.48
CA GLY A 284 -5.22 -51.52 -27.16
C GLY A 284 -6.54 -52.29 -27.24
N LYS A 285 -6.51 -53.61 -27.01
CA LYS A 285 -7.69 -54.49 -27.05
C LYS A 285 -8.24 -54.83 -25.67
N LEU A 286 -7.48 -54.55 -24.60
CA LEU A 286 -7.91 -54.85 -23.24
C LEU A 286 -8.98 -53.87 -22.74
N PHE A 287 -8.79 -52.58 -23.02
CA PHE A 287 -9.66 -51.50 -22.53
C PHE A 287 -10.58 -50.97 -23.63
N PRO A 288 -11.76 -50.43 -23.26
CA PRO A 288 -12.69 -49.85 -24.23
C PRO A 288 -12.15 -48.56 -24.86
N MET A 289 -11.29 -47.82 -24.16
CA MET A 289 -10.62 -46.63 -24.70
C MET A 289 -9.43 -47.00 -25.59
N LYS A 290 -9.24 -46.29 -26.71
CA LYS A 290 -8.09 -46.44 -27.61
C LYS A 290 -7.15 -45.25 -27.46
N ALA A 291 -6.10 -45.41 -26.66
CA ALA A 291 -5.05 -44.42 -26.50
C ALA A 291 -4.32 -44.12 -27.82
N LEU A 292 -3.77 -42.90 -27.95
CA LEU A 292 -2.93 -42.44 -29.06
C LEU A 292 -1.68 -43.30 -29.25
N GLY A 293 -1.15 -43.85 -28.16
CA GLY A 293 0.02 -44.69 -28.17
C GLY A 293 0.06 -45.58 -26.93
N TYR A 294 0.64 -46.76 -27.10
CA TYR A 294 0.92 -47.71 -26.05
C TYR A 294 2.41 -47.97 -26.02
N PHE A 295 3.04 -47.74 -24.87
CA PHE A 295 4.48 -47.90 -24.71
C PHE A 295 4.81 -48.85 -23.56
N ALA A 296 5.83 -49.68 -23.74
CA ALA A 296 6.42 -50.50 -22.69
C ALA A 296 7.81 -49.97 -22.34
N VAL A 297 8.04 -49.70 -21.05
CA VAL A 297 9.29 -49.10 -20.56
C VAL A 297 9.81 -49.84 -19.32
N VAL A 298 11.13 -49.81 -19.15
CA VAL A 298 11.80 -50.37 -17.98
C VAL A 298 12.63 -49.26 -17.31
N THR A 299 12.23 -48.86 -16.10
CA THR A 299 12.78 -47.68 -15.42
C THR A 299 13.78 -48.02 -14.29
N GLY A 300 14.38 -49.21 -14.35
CA GLY A 300 15.48 -49.67 -13.47
C GLY A 300 15.18 -50.94 -12.67
N ARG A 301 16.20 -51.49 -12.00
CA ARG A 301 16.16 -52.79 -11.28
C ARG A 301 15.74 -52.70 -9.82
N GLY A 302 15.08 -51.61 -9.41
CA GLY A 302 14.68 -51.37 -8.02
C GLY A 302 15.82 -50.99 -7.06
N ARG A 303 17.07 -50.85 -7.53
CA ARG A 303 18.21 -50.34 -6.75
C ARG A 303 18.23 -48.82 -6.73
N GLN A 304 18.60 -48.22 -5.61
CA GLN A 304 18.61 -46.76 -5.44
C GLN A 304 19.80 -46.08 -6.14
N ASP A 305 20.91 -46.79 -6.30
CA ASP A 305 22.19 -46.24 -6.79
C ASP A 305 22.41 -46.41 -8.31
N ASP A 306 21.45 -47.01 -9.03
CA ASP A 306 21.58 -47.19 -10.48
C ASP A 306 21.50 -45.83 -11.20
N SER A 307 22.55 -45.51 -11.96
CA SER A 307 22.59 -44.31 -12.80
C SER A 307 21.57 -44.40 -13.96
N ILE A 308 21.21 -43.25 -14.52
CA ILE A 308 20.27 -43.20 -15.67
C ILE A 308 20.87 -43.92 -16.89
N GLU A 309 22.18 -43.86 -17.08
CA GLU A 309 22.87 -44.55 -18.19
C GLU A 309 22.80 -46.06 -18.03
N ASP A 310 23.04 -46.58 -16.82
CA ASP A 310 22.95 -48.02 -16.52
C ASP A 310 21.54 -48.56 -16.77
N ILE A 311 20.52 -47.76 -16.45
CA ILE A 311 19.12 -48.14 -16.65
C ILE A 311 18.77 -48.16 -18.12
N ARG A 312 19.24 -47.18 -18.89
CA ARG A 312 19.02 -47.15 -20.34
C ARG A 312 19.69 -48.34 -21.03
N ASP A 313 20.90 -48.69 -20.62
CA ASP A 313 21.63 -49.83 -21.15
C ASP A 313 20.95 -51.16 -20.76
N TYR A 314 20.43 -51.24 -19.54
CA TYR A 314 19.62 -52.37 -19.09
C TYR A 314 18.32 -52.50 -19.91
N GLU A 315 17.57 -51.42 -20.09
CA GLU A 315 16.34 -51.38 -20.89
C GLU A 315 16.60 -51.89 -22.32
N GLN A 316 17.66 -51.42 -22.96
CA GLN A 316 18.03 -51.88 -24.31
C GLN A 316 18.39 -53.37 -24.34
N LYS A 317 19.16 -53.85 -23.35
CA LYS A 317 19.54 -55.28 -23.25
C LYS A 317 18.31 -56.15 -22.99
N PHE A 318 17.38 -55.70 -22.15
CA PHE A 318 16.15 -56.40 -21.83
C PHE A 318 15.28 -56.57 -23.07
N PHE A 319 14.93 -55.48 -23.77
CA PHE A 319 14.06 -55.56 -24.95
C PHE A 319 14.69 -56.32 -26.12
N ARG A 320 16.04 -56.37 -26.22
CA ARG A 320 16.74 -57.20 -27.21
C ARG A 320 16.72 -58.70 -26.88
N LYS A 321 16.67 -59.07 -25.60
CA LYS A 321 16.76 -60.46 -25.12
C LYS A 321 15.40 -61.09 -24.79
N SER A 322 14.40 -60.27 -24.48
CA SER A 322 13.06 -60.70 -24.06
C SER A 322 12.39 -61.56 -25.13
N LYS A 323 11.84 -62.71 -24.72
CA LYS A 323 11.13 -63.63 -25.63
C LYS A 323 9.75 -63.06 -26.02
N LEU A 324 9.18 -62.22 -25.18
CA LEU A 324 7.85 -61.62 -25.39
C LEU A 324 7.89 -60.49 -26.42
N PHE A 325 8.98 -59.73 -26.44
CA PHE A 325 9.11 -58.53 -27.27
C PHE A 325 10.00 -58.74 -28.51
N SER A 326 10.81 -59.79 -28.58
CA SER A 326 11.66 -60.09 -29.74
C SER A 326 10.95 -60.77 -30.91
N ASP A 327 9.83 -61.47 -30.67
CA ASP A 327 9.20 -62.39 -31.64
C ASP A 327 8.32 -61.69 -32.71
N GLY A 328 8.68 -60.46 -33.10
CA GLY A 328 8.11 -59.74 -34.25
C GLY A 328 6.65 -59.28 -34.14
N MET A 329 5.96 -59.52 -33.01
CA MET A 329 4.53 -59.23 -32.86
C MET A 329 4.20 -57.91 -32.14
N VAL A 330 5.22 -57.17 -31.65
CA VAL A 330 5.08 -55.83 -31.04
C VAL A 330 5.95 -54.86 -31.83
N ILE A 331 5.42 -53.66 -32.12
CA ILE A 331 6.12 -52.69 -32.97
C ILE A 331 7.30 -52.13 -32.17
N SER A 332 8.52 -52.19 -32.73
CA SER A 332 9.75 -51.67 -32.07
C SER A 332 9.63 -50.21 -31.62
N SER A 333 8.81 -49.40 -32.30
CA SER A 333 8.52 -48.01 -31.93
C SER A 333 7.73 -47.84 -30.62
N GLN A 334 7.09 -48.91 -30.11
CA GLN A 334 6.34 -48.92 -28.85
C GLN A 334 7.21 -49.28 -27.63
N LEU A 335 8.47 -49.63 -27.85
CA LEU A 335 9.39 -50.06 -26.79
C LEU A 335 10.36 -48.92 -26.47
N THR A 336 10.90 -48.94 -25.25
CA THR A 336 11.92 -48.02 -24.72
C THR A 336 11.43 -46.64 -24.32
N THR A 337 12.09 -46.06 -23.32
CA THR A 337 11.78 -44.73 -22.82
C THR A 337 12.14 -43.63 -23.83
N ARG A 338 13.13 -43.88 -24.71
CA ARG A 338 13.50 -42.94 -25.78
C ARG A 338 12.39 -42.76 -26.81
N ASN A 339 11.75 -43.84 -27.25
CA ASN A 339 10.67 -43.74 -28.23
C ASN A 339 9.42 -43.10 -27.61
N LEU A 340 9.16 -43.38 -26.33
CA LEU A 340 8.12 -42.72 -25.56
C LEU A 340 8.33 -41.19 -25.53
N SER A 341 9.52 -40.72 -25.16
CA SER A 341 9.78 -39.28 -25.04
C SER A 341 9.67 -38.55 -26.38
N LEU A 342 10.10 -39.19 -27.47
CA LEU A 342 9.93 -38.67 -28.84
C LEU A 342 8.45 -38.57 -29.23
N ALA A 343 7.67 -39.65 -29.04
CA ALA A 343 6.27 -39.67 -29.41
C ALA A 343 5.42 -38.67 -28.61
N VAL A 344 5.71 -38.53 -27.31
CA VAL A 344 5.05 -37.54 -26.45
C VAL A 344 5.39 -36.11 -26.91
N ALA A 345 6.66 -35.83 -27.22
CA ALA A 345 7.07 -34.53 -27.72
C ALA A 345 6.45 -34.18 -29.08
N ASP A 346 6.39 -35.14 -30.01
CA ASP A 346 5.76 -34.94 -31.32
C ASP A 346 4.26 -34.64 -31.19
N CYS A 347 3.56 -35.39 -30.33
CA CYS A 347 2.15 -35.15 -30.04
C CYS A 347 1.93 -33.77 -29.40
N PHE A 348 2.77 -33.42 -28.42
CA PHE A 348 2.77 -32.11 -27.77
C PHE A 348 2.94 -30.97 -28.78
N TRP A 349 3.98 -31.00 -29.62
CA TRP A 349 4.23 -29.94 -30.58
C TRP A 349 3.20 -29.88 -31.70
N LYS A 350 2.59 -31.01 -32.07
CA LYS A 350 1.45 -31.03 -33.00
C LYS A 350 0.26 -30.26 -32.41
N MET A 351 -0.09 -30.56 -31.16
CA MET A 351 -1.19 -29.88 -30.48
C MET A 351 -0.88 -28.39 -30.29
N VAL A 352 0.35 -28.04 -29.87
CA VAL A 352 0.77 -26.63 -29.69
C VAL A 352 0.58 -25.83 -30.99
N ARG A 353 0.99 -26.38 -32.13
CA ARG A 353 0.80 -25.75 -33.44
C ARG A 353 -0.68 -25.52 -33.78
N GLU A 354 -1.56 -26.47 -33.47
CA GLU A 354 -2.99 -26.35 -33.74
C GLU A 354 -3.69 -25.34 -32.83
N THR A 355 -3.26 -25.23 -31.56
CA THR A 355 -3.92 -24.38 -30.55
C THR A 355 -3.40 -22.95 -30.49
N VAL A 356 -2.10 -22.72 -30.75
CA VAL A 356 -1.47 -21.42 -30.48
C VAL A 356 -2.01 -20.31 -31.38
N GLU A 357 -2.31 -20.62 -32.64
CA GLU A 357 -2.89 -19.65 -33.59
C GLU A 357 -4.29 -19.23 -33.14
N GLN A 358 -5.12 -20.18 -32.72
CA GLN A 358 -6.46 -19.90 -32.20
C GLN A 358 -6.41 -19.01 -30.94
N GLN A 359 -5.42 -19.24 -30.07
CA GLN A 359 -5.23 -18.40 -28.89
C GLN A 359 -4.75 -17.00 -29.23
N ALA A 360 -3.80 -16.86 -30.16
CA ALA A 360 -3.37 -15.54 -30.62
C ALA A 360 -4.54 -14.73 -31.21
N ASP A 361 -5.41 -15.38 -32.00
CA ASP A 361 -6.60 -14.73 -32.56
C ASP A 361 -7.63 -14.35 -31.48
N ALA A 362 -7.84 -15.19 -30.47
CA ALA A 362 -8.72 -14.89 -29.34
C ALA A 362 -8.24 -13.68 -28.53
N PHE A 363 -6.93 -13.59 -28.25
CA PHE A 363 -6.34 -12.44 -27.56
C PHE A 363 -6.37 -11.18 -28.44
N LYS A 364 -6.19 -11.32 -29.76
CA LYS A 364 -6.32 -10.21 -30.71
C LYS A 364 -7.75 -9.65 -30.76
N ALA A 365 -8.76 -10.51 -30.73
CA ALA A 365 -10.16 -10.11 -30.63
C ALA A 365 -10.46 -9.42 -29.29
N THR A 366 -9.94 -9.96 -28.19
CA THR A 366 -10.07 -9.37 -26.85
C THR A 366 -9.43 -7.99 -26.80
N ARG A 367 -8.21 -7.85 -27.34
CA ARG A 367 -7.52 -6.55 -27.46
C ARG A 367 -8.37 -5.55 -28.24
N PHE A 368 -8.91 -5.96 -29.38
CA PHE A 368 -9.75 -5.10 -30.21
C PHE A 368 -11.00 -4.61 -29.46
N ASN A 369 -11.65 -5.50 -28.70
CA ASN A 369 -12.81 -5.13 -27.88
C ASN A 369 -12.44 -4.11 -26.79
N LEU A 370 -11.32 -4.32 -26.09
CA LEU A 370 -10.82 -3.39 -25.07
C LEU A 370 -10.41 -2.04 -25.66
N GLU A 371 -9.73 -2.04 -26.82
CA GLU A 371 -9.38 -0.81 -27.55
C GLU A 371 -10.62 -0.06 -28.02
N ALA A 372 -11.68 -0.76 -28.43
CA ALA A 372 -12.95 -0.15 -28.79
C ALA A 372 -13.66 0.44 -27.56
N GLU A 373 -13.69 -0.27 -26.42
CA GLU A 373 -14.20 0.24 -25.15
C GLU A 373 -13.44 1.50 -24.73
N TRP A 374 -12.11 1.51 -24.85
CA TRP A 374 -11.28 2.67 -24.54
C TRP A 374 -11.62 3.87 -25.43
N LYS A 375 -11.68 3.68 -26.75
CA LYS A 375 -11.99 4.75 -27.70
C LYS A 375 -13.38 5.34 -27.51
N ASN A 376 -14.35 4.51 -27.13
CA ASN A 376 -15.73 4.93 -26.87
C ASN A 376 -15.86 5.72 -25.57
N ASN A 377 -15.22 5.25 -24.49
CA ASN A 377 -15.37 5.84 -23.16
C ASN A 377 -14.40 7.00 -22.89
N PHE A 378 -13.21 6.97 -23.49
CA PHE A 378 -12.11 7.90 -23.21
C PHE A 378 -11.48 8.46 -24.50
N PRO A 379 -12.27 9.14 -25.36
CA PRO A 379 -11.76 9.67 -26.61
C PRO A 379 -10.66 10.71 -26.35
N ARG A 380 -9.55 10.60 -27.09
CA ARG A 380 -8.37 11.52 -27.04
C ARG A 380 -7.51 11.45 -25.78
N LEU A 381 -7.77 10.50 -24.88
CA LEU A 381 -6.87 10.22 -23.74
C LEU A 381 -5.87 9.14 -24.11
N ARG A 382 -4.61 9.36 -23.73
CA ARG A 382 -3.55 8.35 -23.83
C ARG A 382 -3.76 7.28 -22.75
N GLU A 383 -3.55 6.02 -23.13
CA GLU A 383 -3.44 4.89 -22.21
C GLU A 383 -2.22 5.11 -21.31
N LEU A 384 -2.46 5.28 -20.01
CA LEU A 384 -1.42 5.39 -18.98
C LEU A 384 -1.70 4.33 -17.93
N ASP A 385 -0.66 3.60 -17.53
CA ASP A 385 -0.78 2.64 -16.44
C ASP A 385 -0.77 3.34 -15.07
N ARG A 386 -1.00 2.58 -14.00
CA ARG A 386 -1.08 3.13 -12.65
C ARG A 386 0.22 3.80 -12.20
N ASP A 387 1.37 3.29 -12.64
CA ASP A 387 2.69 3.85 -12.29
C ASP A 387 2.96 5.17 -13.04
N GLU A 388 2.65 5.23 -14.33
CA GLU A 388 2.73 6.44 -15.14
C GLU A 388 1.76 7.52 -14.63
N LEU A 389 0.55 7.12 -14.25
CA LEU A 389 -0.42 8.02 -13.61
C LEU A 389 0.09 8.56 -12.28
N PHE A 390 0.73 7.71 -11.47
CA PHE A 390 1.35 8.12 -10.21
C PHE A 390 2.48 9.12 -10.44
N GLU A 391 3.40 8.86 -11.38
CA GLU A 391 4.51 9.78 -11.68
C GLU A 391 4.02 11.12 -12.26
N ARG A 392 2.94 11.11 -13.05
CA ARG A 392 2.28 12.36 -13.48
C ARG A 392 1.72 13.14 -12.29
N ALA A 393 0.98 12.48 -11.39
CA ALA A 393 0.43 13.12 -10.20
C ALA A 393 1.52 13.66 -9.27
N ARG A 394 2.64 12.93 -9.14
CA ARG A 394 3.85 13.36 -8.44
C ARG A 394 4.41 14.64 -9.03
N GLY A 395 4.55 14.71 -10.36
CA GLY A 395 4.98 15.92 -11.07
C GLY A 395 4.09 17.11 -10.74
N GLU A 396 2.77 16.95 -10.90
CA GLU A 396 1.79 18.01 -10.58
C GLU A 396 1.89 18.48 -9.12
N MET A 397 2.04 17.57 -8.15
CA MET A 397 2.19 17.95 -6.74
C MET A 397 3.47 18.72 -6.46
N LEU A 398 4.58 18.34 -7.09
CA LEU A 398 5.86 19.05 -6.93
C LEU A 398 5.78 20.46 -7.54
N ASP A 399 5.11 20.63 -8.67
CA ASP A 399 4.89 21.93 -9.29
C ASP A 399 4.02 22.84 -8.39
N GLU A 400 2.99 22.31 -7.73
CA GLU A 400 2.17 23.08 -6.80
C GLU A 400 2.94 23.55 -5.54
N ILE A 401 3.91 22.77 -5.07
CA ILE A 401 4.79 23.20 -3.97
C ILE A 401 5.66 24.37 -4.41
N VAL A 402 6.13 24.38 -5.67
CA VAL A 402 6.88 25.51 -6.21
C VAL A 402 5.99 26.76 -6.28
N ASN A 403 4.71 26.62 -6.67
CA ASN A 403 3.76 27.73 -6.69
C ASN A 403 3.50 28.34 -5.30
N LEU A 404 3.54 27.54 -4.23
CA LEU A 404 3.41 28.03 -2.85
C LEU A 404 4.51 29.07 -2.50
N SER A 405 5.71 28.91 -3.05
CA SER A 405 6.83 29.85 -2.86
C SER A 405 6.62 31.19 -3.57
N GLN A 406 5.71 31.27 -4.54
CA GLN A 406 5.42 32.46 -5.33
C GLN A 406 4.35 33.36 -4.70
N VAL A 407 3.70 32.94 -3.61
CA VAL A 407 2.69 33.74 -2.91
C VAL A 407 3.30 35.03 -2.38
N SER A 408 2.62 36.16 -2.60
CA SER A 408 3.15 37.47 -2.23
C SER A 408 3.29 37.62 -0.70
N PRO A 409 4.31 38.35 -0.20
CA PRO A 409 4.51 38.55 1.23
C PRO A 409 3.30 39.17 1.94
N LYS A 410 2.61 40.09 1.25
CA LYS A 410 1.42 40.77 1.76
C LYS A 410 0.25 39.80 1.99
N GLN A 411 0.03 38.88 1.05
CA GLN A 411 -1.04 37.87 1.19
C GLN A 411 -0.79 36.96 2.39
N TRP A 412 0.45 36.50 2.60
CA TRP A 412 0.81 35.72 3.78
C TRP A 412 0.54 36.48 5.08
N GLU A 413 0.96 37.74 5.15
CA GLU A 413 0.76 38.57 6.34
C GLU A 413 -0.72 38.81 6.64
N ASP A 414 -1.55 39.06 5.61
CA ASP A 414 -3.00 39.26 5.76
C ASP A 414 -3.69 37.97 6.27
N LEU A 415 -3.34 36.80 5.70
CA LEU A 415 -3.90 35.50 6.10
C LEU A 415 -3.47 35.10 7.52
N LEU A 416 -2.18 35.24 7.84
CA LEU A 416 -1.64 34.94 9.16
C LEU A 416 -2.24 35.86 10.21
N THR A 417 -2.36 37.16 9.93
CA THR A 417 -2.92 38.13 10.87
C THR A 417 -4.38 37.80 11.19
N LYS A 418 -5.17 37.48 10.16
CA LYS A 418 -6.57 37.09 10.34
C LYS A 418 -6.70 35.81 11.17
N LYS A 419 -6.00 34.73 10.79
CA LYS A 419 -6.08 33.44 11.49
C LYS A 419 -5.57 33.53 12.93
N LEU A 420 -4.49 34.27 13.15
CA LEU A 420 -3.94 34.53 14.48
C LEU A 420 -4.94 35.29 15.34
N TRP A 421 -5.58 36.33 14.80
CA TRP A 421 -6.61 37.08 15.52
C TRP A 421 -7.81 36.21 15.89
N ASP A 422 -8.30 35.38 14.97
CA ASP A 422 -9.42 34.47 15.23
C ASP A 422 -9.12 33.53 16.41
N ARG A 423 -7.88 33.02 16.50
CA ARG A 423 -7.41 32.13 17.58
C ARG A 423 -7.22 32.83 18.94
N VAL A 424 -6.75 34.08 18.93
CA VAL A 424 -6.39 34.81 20.16
C VAL A 424 -7.49 35.71 20.69
N SER A 425 -8.41 36.16 19.84
CA SER A 425 -9.45 37.15 20.17
C SER A 425 -10.26 36.76 21.41
N MET A 426 -10.67 35.50 21.54
CA MET A 426 -11.44 35.03 22.71
C MET A 426 -10.63 35.22 24.00
N HIS A 427 -9.37 34.82 24.03
CA HIS A 427 -8.53 34.95 25.23
C HIS A 427 -8.29 36.42 25.57
N VAL A 428 -8.02 37.25 24.56
CA VAL A 428 -7.83 38.70 24.71
C VAL A 428 -9.07 39.34 25.34
N PHE A 429 -10.26 39.06 24.83
CA PHE A 429 -11.48 39.67 25.36
C PHE A 429 -11.86 39.16 26.76
N GLU A 430 -11.83 37.84 26.99
CA GLU A 430 -12.29 37.26 28.27
C GLU A 430 -11.27 37.41 29.41
N ASN A 431 -10.00 37.12 29.15
CA ASN A 431 -9.00 36.97 30.21
C ASN A 431 -8.13 38.20 30.42
N ILE A 432 -8.07 39.10 29.44
CA ILE A 432 -7.25 40.31 29.48
C ILE A 432 -8.13 41.54 29.58
N TYR A 433 -8.92 41.83 28.53
CA TYR A 433 -9.68 43.07 28.44
C TYR A 433 -10.81 43.14 29.48
N LEU A 434 -11.66 42.11 29.56
CA LEU A 434 -12.74 42.06 30.54
C LEU A 434 -12.20 42.03 31.97
N ALA A 435 -11.14 41.29 32.23
CA ALA A 435 -10.51 41.22 33.56
C ALA A 435 -9.91 42.56 33.99
N ALA A 436 -9.19 43.24 33.11
CA ALA A 436 -8.60 44.54 33.41
C ALA A 436 -9.65 45.63 33.62
N SER A 437 -10.73 45.60 32.83
CA SER A 437 -11.81 46.60 32.90
C SER A 437 -12.60 46.62 34.22
N GLN A 438 -12.42 45.60 35.07
CA GLN A 438 -13.05 45.51 36.39
C GLN A 438 -12.36 46.38 37.44
N SER A 439 -11.10 46.74 37.19
CA SER A 439 -10.32 47.58 38.08
C SER A 439 -10.92 48.98 38.17
N ARG A 440 -11.13 49.47 39.40
CA ARG A 440 -11.77 50.78 39.64
C ARG A 440 -10.84 51.97 39.39
N GLU A 441 -9.53 51.72 39.38
CA GLU A 441 -8.48 52.72 39.20
C GLU A 441 -7.70 52.51 37.88
N VAL A 442 -7.36 53.62 37.24
CA VAL A 442 -6.62 53.68 35.97
C VAL A 442 -5.25 53.00 36.07
N GLY A 443 -4.54 53.19 37.19
CA GLY A 443 -3.27 52.53 37.46
C GLY A 443 -3.40 51.01 37.60
N GLN A 444 -4.45 50.54 38.26
CA GLN A 444 -4.73 49.11 38.44
C GLN A 444 -5.10 48.43 37.12
N PHE A 445 -5.79 49.12 36.20
CA PHE A 445 -6.06 48.63 34.84
C PHE A 445 -4.74 48.35 34.11
N LYS A 446 -3.82 49.32 34.06
CA LYS A 446 -2.52 49.19 33.39
C LYS A 446 -1.72 48.01 33.94
N THR A 447 -1.59 47.91 35.27
CA THR A 447 -0.85 46.81 35.92
C THR A 447 -1.49 45.44 35.64
N THR A 448 -2.82 45.36 35.67
CA THR A 448 -3.53 44.09 35.39
C THR A 448 -3.32 43.65 33.95
N VAL A 449 -3.43 44.59 33.00
CA VAL A 449 -3.14 44.34 31.58
C VAL A 449 -1.72 43.82 31.40
N ASP A 450 -0.73 44.46 32.02
CA ASP A 450 0.68 44.09 31.87
C ASP A 450 0.98 42.70 32.41
N ILE A 451 0.48 42.37 33.62
CA ILE A 451 0.66 41.04 34.22
C ILE A 451 0.02 39.96 33.33
N LYS A 452 -1.22 40.21 32.86
CA LYS A 452 -1.96 39.24 32.03
C LYS A 452 -1.35 39.07 30.65
N LEU A 453 -0.94 40.16 29.99
CA LEU A 453 -0.26 40.10 28.69
C LEU A 453 1.07 39.36 28.78
N LYS A 454 1.88 39.65 29.81
CA LYS A 454 3.16 38.97 30.02
C LYS A 454 2.97 37.48 30.27
N GLN A 455 2.07 37.10 31.18
CA GLN A 455 1.77 35.69 31.46
C GLN A 455 1.29 34.96 30.19
N TRP A 456 0.42 35.60 29.42
CA TRP A 456 -0.10 35.04 28.17
C TRP A 456 0.99 34.87 27.11
N ALA A 457 1.85 35.88 26.95
CA ALA A 457 2.98 35.89 26.02
C ALA A 457 4.05 34.85 26.37
N GLU A 458 4.27 34.56 27.66
CA GLU A 458 5.24 33.55 28.11
C GLU A 458 4.74 32.11 27.90
N GLN A 459 3.43 31.87 28.06
CA GLN A 459 2.88 30.51 28.18
C GLN A 459 2.11 30.05 26.94
N GLN A 460 1.18 30.84 26.41
CA GLN A 460 0.18 30.35 25.45
C GLN A 460 0.30 30.97 24.06
N LEU A 461 0.65 32.26 23.98
CA LEU A 461 0.66 32.99 22.71
C LEU A 461 1.62 32.37 21.68
N PRO A 462 2.88 32.01 21.99
CA PRO A 462 3.79 31.49 20.98
C PRO A 462 3.32 30.14 20.41
N ALA A 463 2.77 29.26 21.25
CA ALA A 463 2.19 27.99 20.81
C ALA A 463 1.03 28.21 19.83
N LYS A 464 0.06 29.07 20.21
CA LYS A 464 -1.08 29.40 19.36
C LYS A 464 -0.66 30.10 18.06
N SER A 465 0.42 30.87 18.07
CA SER A 465 0.98 31.49 16.87
C SER A 465 1.57 30.46 15.91
N VAL A 466 2.28 29.46 16.42
CA VAL A 466 2.81 28.35 15.61
C VAL A 466 1.66 27.52 15.01
N GLU A 467 0.65 27.17 15.82
CA GLU A 467 -0.55 26.47 15.34
C GLU A 467 -1.26 27.25 14.22
N ALA A 468 -1.44 28.56 14.40
CA ALA A 468 -2.03 29.42 13.37
C ALA A 468 -1.16 29.45 12.10
N GLY A 469 0.16 29.52 12.22
CA GLY A 469 1.08 29.45 11.09
C GLY A 469 0.99 28.12 10.32
N TRP A 470 0.91 27.01 11.04
CA TRP A 470 0.73 25.67 10.46
C TRP A 470 -0.61 25.54 9.74
N GLU A 471 -1.70 26.01 10.33
CA GLU A 471 -3.03 25.97 9.69
C GLU A 471 -3.08 26.82 8.43
N VAL A 472 -2.51 28.03 8.43
CA VAL A 472 -2.47 28.86 7.22
C VAL A 472 -1.63 28.21 6.13
N LEU A 473 -0.50 27.59 6.47
CA LEU A 473 0.32 26.84 5.51
C LEU A 473 -0.47 25.69 4.89
N LYS A 474 -1.20 24.93 5.70
CA LYS A 474 -2.06 23.83 5.25
C LYS A 474 -3.21 24.32 4.39
N ASP A 475 -3.94 25.34 4.86
CA ASP A 475 -5.10 25.92 4.17
C ASP A 475 -4.69 26.46 2.79
N GLU A 476 -3.55 27.17 2.70
CA GLU A 476 -3.03 27.66 1.42
C GLU A 476 -2.61 26.53 0.49
N PHE A 477 -1.91 25.51 0.98
CA PHE A 477 -1.53 24.38 0.15
C PHE A 477 -2.76 23.63 -0.40
N VAL A 478 -3.77 23.39 0.45
CA VAL A 478 -5.05 22.79 0.02
C VAL A 478 -5.79 23.70 -0.96
N ASN A 479 -5.74 25.02 -0.79
CA ASN A 479 -6.32 25.97 -1.73
C ASN A 479 -5.66 25.91 -3.11
N PHE A 480 -4.33 25.75 -3.20
CA PHE A 480 -3.63 25.56 -4.47
C PHE A 480 -4.03 24.25 -5.15
N LEU A 481 -4.11 23.15 -4.39
CA LEU A 481 -4.59 21.87 -4.90
C LEU A 481 -6.05 21.92 -5.36
N ASN A 482 -6.90 22.76 -4.74
CA ASN A 482 -8.28 22.95 -5.17
C ASN A 482 -8.42 23.92 -6.35
N LYS A 483 -7.54 24.91 -6.51
CA LYS A 483 -7.54 25.82 -7.67
C LYS A 483 -7.27 25.06 -8.96
N THR A 484 -6.37 24.08 -8.94
CA THR A 484 -6.13 23.21 -10.09
C THR A 484 -7.32 22.33 -10.44
N LYS A 485 -8.20 21.97 -9.49
CA LYS A 485 -9.46 21.26 -9.77
C LYS A 485 -10.39 21.99 -10.72
N ASN A 486 -10.34 23.32 -10.70
CA ASN A 486 -11.19 24.16 -11.54
C ASN A 486 -10.59 24.41 -12.94
N SER A 487 -9.40 23.87 -13.23
CA SER A 487 -8.80 23.89 -14.56
C SER A 487 -9.47 22.86 -15.48
N LYS A 488 -9.62 23.18 -16.77
CA LYS A 488 -10.25 22.29 -17.77
C LYS A 488 -9.47 21.00 -18.02
N GLU A 489 -8.21 20.92 -17.56
CA GLU A 489 -7.32 19.77 -17.73
C GLU A 489 -7.20 18.91 -16.46
N HIS A 490 -7.97 19.22 -15.41
CA HIS A 490 -7.89 18.50 -14.15
C HIS A 490 -8.45 17.08 -14.26
N ASP A 491 -7.64 16.12 -13.84
CA ASP A 491 -8.04 14.74 -13.77
C ASP A 491 -8.50 14.36 -12.36
N ASN A 492 -9.78 13.98 -12.24
CA ASN A 492 -10.36 13.64 -10.94
C ASN A 492 -9.73 12.42 -10.27
N ILE A 493 -9.04 11.57 -11.04
CA ILE A 493 -8.37 10.36 -10.53
C ILE A 493 -7.24 10.72 -9.55
N PHE A 494 -6.65 11.91 -9.66
CA PHE A 494 -5.56 12.32 -8.76
C PHE A 494 -6.04 12.91 -7.43
N ASN A 495 -7.34 13.18 -7.27
CA ASN A 495 -7.86 13.85 -6.07
C ASN A 495 -7.56 13.07 -4.79
N ASP A 496 -7.87 11.78 -4.79
CA ASP A 496 -7.74 10.93 -3.60
C ASP A 496 -6.27 10.75 -3.23
N LEU A 497 -5.41 10.55 -4.23
CA LEU A 497 -3.96 10.49 -4.06
C LEU A 497 -3.41 11.81 -3.49
N LYS A 498 -3.76 12.95 -4.09
CA LYS A 498 -3.31 14.28 -3.65
C LYS A 498 -3.71 14.54 -2.20
N TYR A 499 -4.96 14.25 -1.83
CA TYR A 499 -5.43 14.43 -0.45
C TYR A 499 -4.74 13.51 0.55
N ALA A 500 -4.54 12.23 0.21
CA ALA A 500 -3.84 11.28 1.08
C ALA A 500 -2.40 11.74 1.33
N VAL A 501 -1.67 12.11 0.28
CA VAL A 501 -0.28 12.59 0.39
C VAL A 501 -0.19 13.87 1.23
N VAL A 502 -1.12 14.82 1.04
CA VAL A 502 -1.15 16.05 1.84
C VAL A 502 -1.40 15.74 3.31
N ASN A 503 -2.38 14.90 3.63
CA ASN A 503 -2.71 14.60 5.01
C ASN A 503 -1.54 13.88 5.71
N ASP A 504 -0.96 12.86 5.07
CA ASP A 504 0.20 12.14 5.62
C ASP A 504 1.41 13.06 5.81
N ALA A 505 1.71 13.92 4.82
CA ALA A 505 2.81 14.88 4.93
C ALA A 505 2.56 15.90 6.05
N MET A 506 1.32 16.37 6.22
CA MET A 506 0.96 17.34 7.27
C MET A 506 0.95 16.71 8.66
N GLU A 507 0.62 15.43 8.80
CA GLU A 507 0.71 14.69 10.07
C GLU A 507 2.16 14.44 10.50
N ARG A 508 3.05 14.19 9.54
CA ARG A 508 4.49 14.02 9.80
C ARG A 508 5.22 15.35 10.06
N HIS A 509 4.68 16.45 9.52
CA HIS A 509 5.32 17.76 9.61
C HIS A 509 5.25 18.35 11.02
N ALA A 510 6.40 18.40 11.70
CA ALA A 510 6.58 19.10 12.97
C ALA A 510 7.24 20.47 12.77
N TRP A 511 6.66 21.52 13.36
CA TRP A 511 7.24 22.87 13.34
C TRP A 511 8.53 22.93 14.17
N GLU A 512 9.46 23.82 13.81
CA GLU A 512 10.73 23.94 14.52
C GLU A 512 10.55 24.28 16.01
N ASN A 513 11.14 23.49 16.91
CA ASN A 513 11.10 23.76 18.36
C ASN A 513 11.69 25.14 18.73
N LYS A 514 12.69 25.63 17.99
CA LYS A 514 13.30 26.95 18.20
C LYS A 514 12.40 28.11 17.78
N ALA A 515 11.39 27.87 16.94
CA ALA A 515 10.43 28.90 16.55
C ALA A 515 9.65 29.43 17.76
N PHE A 516 9.33 28.57 18.71
CA PHE A 516 8.62 28.94 19.93
C PHE A 516 9.38 30.00 20.75
N GLU A 517 10.67 29.78 20.99
CA GLU A 517 11.50 30.69 21.78
C GLU A 517 11.73 32.03 21.08
N THR A 518 11.95 31.99 19.77
CA THR A 518 12.14 33.21 18.96
C THR A 518 10.87 34.06 18.90
N LEU A 519 9.71 33.44 18.71
CA LEU A 519 8.43 34.13 18.74
C LEU A 519 8.13 34.72 20.12
N ARG A 520 8.40 33.96 21.19
CA ARG A 520 8.22 34.44 22.57
C ARG A 520 9.02 35.71 22.84
N ALA A 521 10.28 35.76 22.45
CA ALA A 521 11.13 36.94 22.65
C ALA A 521 10.61 38.16 21.87
N ILE A 522 10.21 37.97 20.61
CA ILE A 522 9.65 39.03 19.76
C ILE A 522 8.33 39.55 20.33
N GLN A 523 7.45 38.64 20.77
CA GLN A 523 6.14 38.98 21.32
C GLN A 523 6.25 39.72 22.65
N LEU A 524 7.15 39.31 23.54
CA LEU A 524 7.39 40.03 24.79
C LEU A 524 7.89 41.45 24.56
N ASN A 525 8.91 41.61 23.71
CA ASN A 525 9.47 42.93 23.40
C ASN A 525 8.43 43.87 22.76
N THR A 526 7.60 43.35 21.85
CA THR A 526 6.56 44.16 21.19
C THR A 526 5.40 44.51 22.11
N LEU A 527 5.04 43.61 23.03
CA LEU A 527 4.01 43.89 24.02
C LEU A 527 4.51 44.84 25.11
N GLU A 528 5.81 45.01 25.35
CA GLU A 528 6.31 45.97 26.35
C GLU A 528 6.19 47.44 25.91
N ASP A 529 6.11 47.70 24.60
CA ASP A 529 5.95 49.06 24.06
C ASP A 529 4.58 49.64 24.41
N ARG A 530 4.53 50.91 24.82
CA ARG A 530 3.31 51.62 25.25
C ARG A 530 3.08 52.91 24.47
N LEU A 531 4.02 53.28 23.60
CA LEU A 531 4.09 54.62 23.05
C LEU A 531 3.44 54.67 21.66
N VAL A 532 2.27 55.30 21.58
CA VAL A 532 1.65 55.62 20.30
C VAL A 532 2.18 56.97 19.81
N SER A 533 3.20 56.93 18.97
CA SER A 533 3.93 58.13 18.52
C SER A 533 3.16 58.98 17.50
N GLU A 534 2.33 58.35 16.66
CA GLU A 534 1.67 58.98 15.52
C GLU A 534 0.15 58.90 15.61
N LYS A 535 -0.53 59.94 15.14
CA LYS A 535 -2.00 59.98 15.11
C LYS A 535 -2.59 58.88 14.21
N GLU A 536 -1.91 58.54 13.12
CA GLU A 536 -2.36 57.47 12.22
C GLU A 536 -2.41 56.11 12.92
N GLN A 537 -1.43 55.83 13.79
CA GLN A 537 -1.37 54.61 14.58
C GLN A 537 -2.47 54.58 15.65
N TRP A 538 -2.77 55.73 16.25
CA TRP A 538 -3.89 55.90 17.18
C TRP A 538 -5.24 55.64 16.50
N ASP A 539 -5.47 56.26 15.35
CA ASP A 539 -6.71 56.07 14.58
C ASP A 539 -6.84 54.62 14.06
N ALA A 540 -5.74 53.97 13.69
CA ALA A 540 -5.71 52.55 13.32
C ALA A 540 -6.06 51.63 14.50
N ALA A 541 -5.53 51.91 15.69
CA ALA A 541 -5.84 51.16 16.90
C ALA A 541 -7.30 51.33 17.35
N ILE A 542 -7.86 52.54 17.24
CA ILE A 542 -9.29 52.79 17.48
C ILE A 542 -10.13 52.01 16.48
N LYS A 543 -9.77 52.04 15.20
CA LYS A 543 -10.50 51.28 14.19
C LYS A 543 -10.45 49.79 14.49
N PHE A 544 -9.30 49.25 14.90
CA PHE A 544 -9.13 47.85 15.28
C PHE A 544 -9.96 47.47 16.52
N LEU A 545 -9.97 48.32 17.55
CA LEU A 545 -10.82 48.18 18.73
C LEU A 545 -12.30 48.18 18.33
N GLU A 546 -12.73 49.16 17.52
CA GLU A 546 -14.11 49.30 17.06
C GLU A 546 -14.56 48.07 16.28
N THR A 547 -13.78 47.61 15.31
CA THR A 547 -14.13 46.42 14.50
C THR A 547 -14.21 45.17 15.37
N SER A 548 -13.24 44.99 16.27
CA SER A 548 -13.16 43.81 17.15
C SER A 548 -14.31 43.77 18.16
N VAL A 549 -14.64 44.90 18.77
CA VAL A 549 -15.76 45.03 19.71
C VAL A 549 -17.08 44.83 18.98
N LYS A 550 -17.27 45.41 17.79
CA LYS A 550 -18.48 45.21 16.98
C LYS A 550 -18.70 43.76 16.59
N GLU A 551 -17.64 43.08 16.15
CA GLU A 551 -17.73 41.66 15.80
C GLU A 551 -18.12 40.83 17.03
N LYS A 552 -17.49 41.07 18.17
CA LYS A 552 -17.79 40.31 19.39
C LYS A 552 -19.16 40.65 19.98
N LEU A 553 -19.61 41.88 19.79
CA LEU A 553 -20.95 42.34 20.14
C LEU A 553 -22.00 41.69 19.25
N ALA A 554 -21.76 41.56 17.94
CA ALA A 554 -22.66 40.85 17.04
C ALA A 554 -22.77 39.36 17.39
N GLN A 555 -21.65 38.70 17.68
CA GLN A 555 -21.63 37.31 18.16
C GLN A 555 -22.42 37.15 19.46
N ASN A 556 -22.19 38.02 20.45
CA ASN A 556 -22.93 37.97 21.72
C ASN A 556 -24.42 38.28 21.54
N GLN A 557 -24.78 39.24 20.68
CA GLN A 557 -26.18 39.53 20.36
C GLN A 557 -26.88 38.35 19.69
N ALA A 558 -26.20 37.58 18.84
CA ALA A 558 -26.75 36.35 18.28
C ALA A 558 -27.04 35.32 19.38
N THR A 559 -26.10 35.11 20.32
CA THR A 559 -26.31 34.25 21.49
C THR A 559 -27.48 34.75 22.36
N LEU A 560 -27.59 36.06 22.60
CA LEU A 560 -28.71 36.63 23.34
C LEU A 560 -30.05 36.41 22.62
N LYS A 561 -30.09 36.54 21.29
CA LYS A 561 -31.30 36.26 20.49
C LYS A 561 -31.73 34.80 20.59
N GLU A 562 -30.78 33.87 20.59
CA GLU A 562 -31.06 32.45 20.79
C GLU A 562 -31.59 32.18 22.21
N MET A 563 -30.97 32.78 23.24
CA MET A 563 -31.34 32.59 24.64
C MET A 563 -32.68 33.21 25.05
N PHE A 564 -33.06 34.36 24.49
CA PHE A 564 -34.30 35.07 24.84
C PHE A 564 -35.42 34.91 23.82
N GLY A 565 -35.13 34.35 22.63
CA GLY A 565 -36.11 34.16 21.57
C GLY A 565 -36.51 35.46 20.84
N PRO A 566 -37.50 35.38 19.94
CA PRO A 566 -37.94 36.51 19.13
C PRO A 566 -38.53 37.62 20.01
N GLY A 567 -38.19 38.88 19.70
CA GLY A 567 -38.77 40.04 20.37
C GLY A 567 -40.26 40.20 20.08
N THR A 568 -40.98 41.04 20.84
CA THR A 568 -42.44 41.25 20.66
C THR A 568 -42.81 41.72 19.24
N SER A 569 -41.96 42.53 18.61
CA SER A 569 -42.10 42.94 17.20
C SER A 569 -41.86 41.80 16.21
N GLU A 570 -40.87 40.95 16.45
CA GLU A 570 -40.55 39.79 15.60
C GLU A 570 -41.58 38.66 15.75
N GLN A 571 -42.17 38.50 16.94
CA GLN A 571 -43.27 37.57 17.20
C GLN A 571 -44.52 37.95 16.38
N TRP A 572 -44.78 39.25 16.23
CA TRP A 572 -45.91 39.78 15.46
C TRP A 572 -45.63 39.80 13.95
N LEU A 573 -44.42 40.20 13.53
CA LEU A 573 -44.04 40.29 12.10
C LEU A 573 -43.82 38.92 11.44
N TYR A 574 -43.27 37.95 12.17
CA TYR A 574 -42.88 36.64 11.62
C TYR A 574 -43.69 35.47 12.19
N TRP A 575 -44.75 35.74 12.98
CA TRP A 575 -45.62 34.72 13.60
C TRP A 575 -44.86 33.63 14.37
N ARG A 576 -43.71 33.96 14.97
CA ARG A 576 -42.89 33.03 15.77
C ARG A 576 -43.28 33.11 17.24
N ARG A 577 -43.35 31.97 17.95
CA ARG A 577 -43.63 31.91 19.39
C ARG A 577 -42.36 31.66 20.18
N ALA A 578 -42.19 32.35 21.31
CA ALA A 578 -41.11 32.09 22.26
C ALA A 578 -41.37 30.79 23.04
N THR A 579 -40.31 30.04 23.34
CA THR A 579 -40.43 28.83 24.18
C THR A 579 -40.66 29.20 25.65
N PRO A 580 -41.22 28.29 26.48
CA PRO A 580 -41.42 28.55 27.91
C PRO A 580 -40.14 29.00 28.64
N ASN A 581 -39.00 28.40 28.30
CA ASN A 581 -37.70 28.76 28.85
C ASN A 581 -37.24 30.17 28.40
N GLN A 582 -37.50 30.55 27.14
CA GLN A 582 -37.19 31.88 26.63
C GLN A 582 -38.03 32.97 27.31
N VAL A 583 -39.31 32.68 27.63
CA VAL A 583 -40.18 33.60 28.37
C VAL A 583 -39.65 33.85 29.78
N VAL A 584 -39.24 32.79 30.50
CA VAL A 584 -38.62 32.90 31.83
C VAL A 584 -37.33 33.71 31.77
N ARG A 585 -36.42 33.41 30.83
CA ARG A 585 -35.17 34.15 30.62
C ARG A 585 -35.42 35.62 30.27
N SER A 586 -36.47 35.92 29.51
CA SER A 586 -36.83 37.32 29.19
C SER A 586 -37.23 38.11 30.44
N ARG A 587 -37.91 37.49 31.42
CA ARG A 587 -38.25 38.18 32.68
C ARG A 587 -37.02 38.39 33.56
N ILE A 588 -36.16 37.37 33.66
CA ILE A 588 -34.85 37.49 34.34
C ILE A 588 -34.03 38.62 33.72
N LYS A 589 -33.98 38.71 32.39
CA LYS A 589 -33.30 39.80 31.67
C LYS A 589 -33.83 41.17 32.08
N THR A 590 -35.15 41.35 32.21
CA THR A 590 -35.72 42.64 32.60
C THR A 590 -35.26 43.07 33.99
N GLU A 591 -35.24 42.17 34.97
CA GLU A 591 -34.72 42.45 36.33
C GLU A 591 -33.22 42.73 36.34
N LEU A 592 -32.42 41.91 35.63
CA LEU A 592 -30.97 42.10 35.54
C LEU A 592 -30.60 43.41 34.80
N GLN A 593 -31.39 43.82 33.81
CA GLN A 593 -31.20 45.10 33.14
C GLN A 593 -31.51 46.31 34.05
N LYS A 594 -32.43 46.18 35.02
CA LYS A 594 -32.66 47.23 36.01
C LYS A 594 -31.41 47.44 36.88
N LEU A 595 -30.74 46.35 37.27
CA LEU A 595 -29.47 46.43 38.02
C LEU A 595 -28.38 47.15 37.22
N LEU A 596 -28.18 46.78 35.96
CA LEU A 596 -27.18 47.43 35.09
C LEU A 596 -27.47 48.92 34.86
N LYS A 597 -28.75 49.31 34.76
CA LYS A 597 -29.14 50.74 34.62
C LYS A 597 -28.92 51.53 35.91
N SER A 598 -29.10 50.90 37.07
CA SER A 598 -28.93 51.55 38.38
C SER A 598 -27.47 51.76 38.76
N ASN A 599 -26.58 50.88 38.29
CA ASN A 599 -25.15 50.95 38.56
C ASN A 599 -24.34 50.75 37.28
N ASP A 600 -23.95 51.86 36.66
CA ASP A 600 -23.15 51.87 35.43
C ASP A 600 -21.71 51.33 35.64
N ARG A 601 -21.25 51.18 36.89
CA ARG A 601 -19.94 50.58 37.26
C ARG A 601 -20.08 49.20 37.90
N HIS A 602 -21.18 48.50 37.64
CA HIS A 602 -21.39 47.13 38.12
C HIS A 602 -20.34 46.15 37.56
N GLY A 603 -19.98 45.12 38.34
CA GLY A 603 -18.97 44.13 37.98
C GLY A 603 -19.53 42.92 37.22
N PRO A 604 -18.67 41.99 36.77
CA PRO A 604 -19.10 40.82 36.01
C PRO A 604 -19.77 39.74 36.85
N SER A 605 -19.65 39.80 38.17
CA SER A 605 -20.27 38.89 39.12
C SER A 605 -21.40 39.59 39.87
N LEU A 606 -22.52 38.89 40.03
CA LEU A 606 -23.59 39.31 40.92
C LEU A 606 -23.19 38.98 42.36
N SER A 607 -23.32 39.95 43.27
CA SER A 607 -23.14 39.72 44.70
C SER A 607 -24.23 38.79 45.26
N HIS A 608 -23.98 38.19 46.41
CA HIS A 608 -24.95 37.28 47.05
C HIS A 608 -26.26 38.02 47.41
N GLU A 609 -26.17 39.29 47.76
CA GLU A 609 -27.31 40.16 48.08
C GLU A 609 -28.14 40.48 46.83
N GLU A 610 -27.50 40.84 45.72
CA GLU A 610 -28.17 41.11 44.43
C GLU A 610 -28.84 39.85 43.87
N LEU A 611 -28.19 38.69 43.95
CA LEU A 611 -28.78 37.41 43.55
C LEU A 611 -30.03 37.09 44.35
N THR A 612 -30.00 37.36 45.67
CA THR A 612 -31.14 37.12 46.55
C THR A 612 -32.28 38.10 46.26
N ALA A 613 -31.96 39.37 45.96
CA ALA A 613 -32.94 40.38 45.59
C ALA A 613 -33.64 40.04 44.26
N VAL A 614 -32.86 39.71 43.22
CA VAL A 614 -33.41 39.30 41.91
C VAL A 614 -34.27 38.04 42.06
N ARG A 615 -33.83 37.05 42.85
CA ARG A 615 -34.61 35.84 43.10
C ARG A 615 -35.94 36.13 43.80
N LYS A 616 -35.96 36.99 44.82
CA LYS A 616 -37.18 37.38 45.53
C LYS A 616 -38.16 38.16 44.64
N ASN A 617 -37.65 39.04 43.78
CA ASN A 617 -38.47 39.75 42.80
C ASN A 617 -39.11 38.77 41.80
N LEU A 618 -38.33 37.82 41.29
CA LEU A 618 -38.84 36.79 40.36
C LEU A 618 -39.86 35.85 41.02
N GLN A 619 -39.69 35.53 42.30
CA GLN A 619 -40.67 34.75 43.08
C GLN A 619 -42.00 35.50 43.29
N THR A 620 -41.95 36.84 43.36
CA THR A 620 -43.14 37.69 43.44
C THR A 620 -43.93 37.67 42.12
N ASP A 621 -43.24 37.45 40.99
CA ASP A 621 -43.81 37.28 39.65
C ASP A 621 -44.18 35.82 39.30
N GLU A 622 -44.32 34.96 40.32
CA GLU A 622 -44.62 33.51 40.22
C GLU A 622 -43.57 32.66 39.46
N ILE A 623 -42.32 33.12 39.39
CA ILE A 623 -41.22 32.42 38.71
C ILE A 623 -40.20 31.91 39.74
N ASN A 624 -40.17 30.59 39.96
CA ASN A 624 -39.17 29.96 40.83
C ASN A 624 -37.98 29.44 40.00
N VAL A 625 -36.82 30.07 40.18
CA VAL A 625 -35.61 29.81 39.39
C VAL A 625 -34.40 29.74 40.31
N ASP A 626 -33.47 28.83 40.01
CA ASP A 626 -32.24 28.64 40.77
C ASP A 626 -31.24 29.79 40.56
N SER A 627 -30.42 30.04 41.58
CA SER A 627 -29.39 31.08 41.53
C SER A 627 -28.35 30.85 40.43
N GLU A 628 -28.15 29.62 39.98
CA GLU A 628 -27.26 29.27 38.87
C GLU A 628 -27.83 29.72 37.52
N TYR A 629 -29.12 29.51 37.28
CA TYR A 629 -29.79 29.93 36.05
C TYR A 629 -29.83 31.46 35.88
N ILE A 630 -29.89 32.20 36.98
CA ILE A 630 -29.76 33.66 37.00
C ILE A 630 -28.32 34.07 36.60
N LYS A 631 -27.29 33.38 37.12
CA LYS A 631 -25.88 33.62 36.76
C LYS A 631 -25.60 33.30 35.28
N GLU A 632 -26.12 32.19 34.78
CA GLU A 632 -26.02 31.83 33.35
C GLU A 632 -26.59 32.93 32.44
N THR A 633 -27.71 33.53 32.85
CA THR A 633 -28.36 34.61 32.10
C THR A 633 -27.60 35.94 32.24
N TRP A 634 -26.92 36.15 33.37
CA TRP A 634 -26.16 37.36 33.67
C TRP A 634 -24.91 37.53 32.81
N HIS A 635 -24.07 36.49 32.67
CA HIS A 635 -22.78 36.63 31.98
C HIS A 635 -22.91 37.20 30.55
N PRO A 636 -23.82 36.67 29.68
CA PRO A 636 -24.00 37.21 28.33
C PRO A 636 -24.61 38.62 28.31
N LEU A 637 -25.48 38.95 29.26
CA LEU A 637 -26.09 40.27 29.40
C LEU A 637 -25.07 41.32 29.83
N TYR A 638 -24.27 41.02 30.84
CA TYR A 638 -23.17 41.87 31.30
C TYR A 638 -22.16 42.09 30.18
N ARG A 639 -21.78 41.02 29.46
CA ARG A 639 -20.89 41.12 28.30
C ARG A 639 -21.44 42.07 27.23
N ASN A 640 -22.74 42.03 26.94
CA ASN A 640 -23.35 42.95 25.97
C ASN A 640 -23.31 44.39 26.47
N HIS A 641 -23.60 44.62 27.75
CA HIS A 641 -23.50 45.94 28.36
C HIS A 641 -22.07 46.49 28.28
N PHE A 642 -21.09 45.68 28.70
CA PHE A 642 -19.67 45.99 28.64
C PHE A 642 -19.20 46.36 27.22
N LEU A 643 -19.50 45.52 26.23
CA LEU A 643 -19.07 45.78 24.84
C LEU A 643 -19.70 47.06 24.26
N ASN A 644 -20.97 47.36 24.56
CA ASN A 644 -21.59 48.62 24.15
C ASN A 644 -20.92 49.83 24.81
N LYS A 645 -20.54 49.71 26.09
CA LYS A 645 -19.81 50.75 26.81
C LYS A 645 -18.41 50.97 26.23
N SER A 646 -17.66 49.91 25.98
CA SER A 646 -16.35 49.95 25.31
C SER A 646 -16.43 50.60 23.94
N LEU A 647 -17.49 50.33 23.17
CA LEU A 647 -17.73 50.95 21.88
C LEU A 647 -17.99 52.46 22.01
N GLY A 648 -18.77 52.88 23.01
CA GLY A 648 -18.97 54.29 23.33
C GLY A 648 -17.65 55.01 23.66
N LYS A 649 -16.83 54.42 24.53
CA LYS A 649 -15.50 54.93 24.88
C LYS A 649 -14.58 55.04 23.66
N ALA A 650 -14.60 54.07 22.76
CA ALA A 650 -13.81 54.11 21.53
C ALA A 650 -14.16 55.34 20.66
N TYR A 651 -15.43 55.73 20.60
CA TYR A 651 -15.87 56.94 19.87
C TYR A 651 -15.40 58.23 20.53
N GLU A 652 -15.40 58.29 21.87
CA GLU A 652 -14.89 59.44 22.63
C GLU A 652 -13.37 59.60 22.44
N CYS A 653 -12.63 58.48 22.45
CA CYS A 653 -11.18 58.46 22.28
C CYS A 653 -10.67 58.87 20.90
N LYS A 654 -11.56 58.97 19.89
CA LYS A 654 -11.21 59.41 18.53
C LYS A 654 -10.65 60.85 18.48
N LYS A 655 -11.05 61.71 19.42
CA LYS A 655 -10.53 63.08 19.55
C LYS A 655 -9.44 63.21 20.62
N GLY A 656 -9.12 62.12 21.32
CA GLY A 656 -8.27 62.11 22.52
C GLY A 656 -6.75 62.09 22.27
N PHE A 657 -6.28 61.95 21.02
CA PHE A 657 -4.84 61.81 20.72
C PHE A 657 -3.98 62.98 21.24
N TYR A 658 -4.48 64.22 21.11
CA TYR A 658 -3.76 65.41 21.59
C TYR A 658 -3.59 65.42 23.12
N MET A 659 -4.61 64.96 23.86
CA MET A 659 -4.57 64.86 25.32
C MET A 659 -3.63 63.74 25.78
N TYR A 660 -3.64 62.60 25.06
CA TYR A 660 -2.71 61.50 25.27
C TYR A 660 -1.24 61.93 25.10
N GLN A 661 -0.92 62.69 24.04
CA GLN A 661 0.45 63.16 23.78
C GLN A 661 0.97 64.14 24.84
N GLN A 662 0.08 64.91 25.47
CA GLN A 662 0.44 65.86 26.54
C GLN A 662 0.54 65.22 27.93
N GLY A 663 0.26 63.92 28.07
CA GLY A 663 0.27 63.23 29.36
C GLY A 663 -0.82 63.69 30.32
N LEU A 664 -1.88 64.35 29.81
CA LEU A 664 -3.03 64.78 30.59
C LEU A 664 -4.03 63.62 30.69
N GLU A 665 -4.30 63.15 31.90
CA GLU A 665 -5.38 62.19 32.16
C GLU A 665 -6.74 62.90 31.89
N SER A 666 -7.37 62.57 30.76
CA SER A 666 -8.71 63.04 30.42
C SER A 666 -9.78 62.28 31.22
N GLU A 667 -10.98 62.87 31.39
CA GLU A 667 -12.16 62.16 31.91
C GLU A 667 -12.53 60.93 31.07
N ALA A 668 -12.18 60.94 29.76
CA ALA A 668 -12.26 59.79 28.88
C ALA A 668 -10.93 59.01 28.90
N ASP A 669 -10.86 58.00 29.77
CA ASP A 669 -9.68 57.14 29.90
C ASP A 669 -9.49 56.24 28.66
N CYS A 670 -8.50 56.57 27.81
CA CYS A 670 -8.25 55.90 26.53
C CYS A 670 -7.19 54.78 26.58
N ASN A 671 -6.92 54.21 27.75
CA ASN A 671 -5.98 53.08 27.89
C ASN A 671 -6.37 51.83 27.07
N ASP A 672 -7.67 51.68 26.79
CA ASP A 672 -8.20 50.64 25.90
C ASP A 672 -7.56 50.73 24.50
N VAL A 673 -7.35 51.94 24.00
CA VAL A 673 -6.72 52.18 22.69
C VAL A 673 -5.25 51.76 22.71
N VAL A 674 -4.54 52.03 23.80
CA VAL A 674 -3.13 51.64 23.97
C VAL A 674 -2.98 50.11 24.03
N LEU A 675 -3.90 49.42 24.73
CA LEU A 675 -3.94 47.95 24.75
C LEU A 675 -4.16 47.38 23.34
N PHE A 676 -5.14 47.89 22.60
CA PHE A 676 -5.44 47.38 21.26
C PHE A 676 -4.37 47.75 20.24
N TRP A 677 -3.66 48.87 20.42
CA TRP A 677 -2.45 49.19 19.66
C TRP A 677 -1.34 48.16 19.90
N ARG A 678 -1.04 47.82 21.16
CA ARG A 678 -0.04 46.79 21.53
C ARG A 678 -0.37 45.43 20.90
N LEU A 679 -1.64 45.04 20.96
CA LEU A 679 -2.13 43.80 20.34
C LEU A 679 -2.00 43.84 18.82
N GLN A 680 -2.36 44.96 18.19
CA GLN A 680 -2.24 45.13 16.74
C GLN A 680 -0.78 45.04 16.28
N GLN A 681 0.17 45.66 17.00
CA GLN A 681 1.60 45.54 16.71
C GLN A 681 2.11 44.12 16.91
N MET A 682 1.72 43.47 18.02
CA MET A 682 2.08 42.08 18.28
C MET A 682 1.61 41.16 17.15
N LEU A 683 0.38 41.30 16.66
CA LEU A 683 -0.14 40.52 15.53
C LEU A 683 0.69 40.77 14.27
N LYS A 684 0.96 42.04 13.94
CA LYS A 684 1.71 42.42 12.73
C LYS A 684 3.13 41.84 12.75
N VAL A 685 3.86 42.02 13.86
CA VAL A 685 5.23 41.54 13.99
C VAL A 685 5.29 40.01 14.06
N THR A 686 4.34 39.37 14.75
CA THR A 686 4.22 37.90 14.79
C THR A 686 3.95 37.34 13.40
N SER A 687 2.99 37.90 12.64
CA SER A 687 2.70 37.49 11.26
C SER A 687 3.91 37.64 10.35
N HIS A 688 4.66 38.74 10.48
CA HIS A 688 5.90 38.94 9.73
C HIS A 688 6.97 37.89 10.09
N ALA A 689 7.17 37.60 11.38
CA ALA A 689 8.11 36.58 11.83
C ALA A 689 7.71 35.17 11.35
N LEU A 690 6.42 34.82 11.46
CA LEU A 690 5.88 33.55 10.96
C LEU A 690 6.04 33.42 9.45
N ARG A 691 5.75 34.48 8.67
CA ARG A 691 5.99 34.50 7.22
C ARG A 691 7.47 34.23 6.91
N GLN A 692 8.39 34.88 7.60
CA GLN A 692 9.82 34.65 7.38
C GLN A 692 10.23 33.20 7.70
N GLN A 693 9.68 32.61 8.76
CA GLN A 693 9.89 31.19 9.09
C GLN A 693 9.34 30.26 8.00
N ILE A 694 8.12 30.53 7.52
CA ILE A 694 7.47 29.77 6.44
C ILE A 694 8.32 29.81 5.17
N MET A 695 8.66 31.00 4.68
CA MET A 695 9.36 31.14 3.40
C MET A 695 10.79 30.61 3.43
N ASN A 696 11.52 30.80 4.54
CA ASN A 696 12.94 30.45 4.58
C ASN A 696 13.19 28.97 4.92
N ARG A 697 12.30 28.35 5.71
CA ARG A 697 12.54 27.02 6.28
C ARG A 697 11.37 26.08 6.13
N GLU A 698 10.19 26.43 6.62
CA GLU A 698 9.09 25.46 6.75
C GLU A 698 8.53 25.03 5.38
N ALA A 699 8.48 25.92 4.37
CA ALA A 699 8.08 25.54 3.02
C ALA A 699 9.03 24.47 2.41
N ARG A 700 10.34 24.58 2.64
CA ARG A 700 11.32 23.58 2.18
C ARG A 700 11.24 22.27 2.96
N ARG A 701 10.90 22.33 4.25
CA ARG A 701 10.66 21.13 5.05
C ARG A 701 9.41 20.40 4.60
N LEU A 702 8.32 21.12 4.40
CA LEU A 702 7.09 20.56 3.85
C LEU A 702 7.33 19.93 2.47
N GLU A 703 8.10 20.59 1.60
CA GLU A 703 8.51 20.02 0.31
C GLU A 703 9.25 18.70 0.47
N LYS A 704 10.17 18.60 1.45
CA LYS A 704 10.90 17.38 1.75
C LYS A 704 9.96 16.28 2.26
N GLU A 705 9.09 16.58 3.23
CA GLU A 705 8.14 15.59 3.76
C GLU A 705 7.21 15.06 2.67
N ILE A 706 6.72 15.92 1.78
CA ILE A 706 5.88 15.49 0.64
C ILE A 706 6.68 14.57 -0.30
N LYS A 707 7.95 14.90 -0.60
CA LYS A 707 8.80 14.02 -1.42
C LYS A 707 9.02 12.65 -0.77
N ASP A 708 9.27 12.62 0.53
CA ASP A 708 9.50 11.40 1.29
C ASP A 708 8.23 10.52 1.31
N VAL A 709 7.05 11.13 1.53
CA VAL A 709 5.74 10.42 1.45
C VAL A 709 5.48 9.90 0.04
N LEU A 710 5.77 10.68 -1.00
CA LEU A 710 5.61 10.23 -2.40
C LEU A 710 6.56 9.09 -2.76
N GLU A 711 7.78 9.07 -2.23
CA GLU A 711 8.72 7.97 -2.46
C GLU A 711 8.25 6.68 -1.77
N GLU A 712 7.69 6.77 -0.56
CA GLU A 712 7.06 5.64 0.13
C GLU A 712 5.85 5.09 -0.67
N TYR A 713 4.98 5.97 -1.15
CA TYR A 713 3.81 5.59 -1.95
C TYR A 713 4.19 5.02 -3.33
N SER A 714 5.33 5.44 -3.89
CA SER A 714 5.85 4.88 -5.15
C SER A 714 6.24 3.40 -4.99
N GLN A 715 6.61 2.95 -3.80
CA GLN A 715 7.01 1.56 -3.53
C GLN A 715 5.82 0.66 -3.12
N ASP A 716 4.72 1.23 -2.61
CA ASP A 716 3.57 0.48 -2.13
C ASP A 716 2.48 0.33 -3.20
N GLN A 717 2.48 -0.83 -3.87
CA GLN A 717 1.49 -1.15 -4.91
C GLN A 717 0.05 -1.19 -4.38
N THR A 718 -0.15 -1.62 -3.13
CA THR A 718 -1.49 -1.76 -2.54
C THR A 718 -2.13 -0.40 -2.26
N ARG A 719 -1.32 0.59 -1.86
CA ARG A 719 -1.78 1.98 -1.72
C ARG A 719 -2.12 2.59 -3.06
N LYS A 720 -1.29 2.38 -4.10
CA LYS A 720 -1.61 2.86 -5.45
C LYS A 720 -2.94 2.27 -5.94
N GLU A 721 -3.16 0.98 -5.75
CA GLU A 721 -4.43 0.30 -6.12
C GLU A 721 -5.66 0.91 -5.44
N LYS A 722 -5.54 1.30 -4.17
CA LYS A 722 -6.63 1.94 -3.41
C LYS A 722 -6.88 3.39 -3.78
N LEU A 723 -5.82 4.14 -4.13
CA LEU A 723 -5.89 5.59 -4.33
C LEU A 723 -6.09 5.98 -5.81
N LEU A 724 -5.58 5.19 -6.75
CA LEU A 724 -5.74 5.40 -8.19
C LEU A 724 -6.77 4.41 -8.74
N THR A 725 -8.03 4.71 -8.49
CA THR A 725 -9.17 3.88 -8.86
C THR A 725 -9.92 4.43 -10.06
N GLY A 726 -10.64 3.55 -10.77
CA GLY A 726 -11.53 3.91 -11.86
C GLY A 726 -11.43 2.96 -13.05
N ARG A 727 -12.53 2.84 -13.81
CA ARG A 727 -12.61 1.98 -15.00
C ARG A 727 -11.53 2.31 -16.03
N ARG A 728 -11.11 3.57 -16.11
CA ARG A 728 -10.00 4.01 -16.96
C ARG A 728 -8.68 3.33 -16.58
N VAL A 729 -8.35 3.29 -15.29
CA VAL A 729 -7.06 2.70 -14.85
C VAL A 729 -7.08 1.20 -15.08
N THR A 730 -8.16 0.53 -14.70
CA THR A 730 -8.28 -0.92 -14.88
C THR A 730 -8.25 -1.31 -16.35
N LEU A 731 -8.95 -0.56 -17.21
CA LEU A 731 -8.99 -0.83 -18.65
C LEU A 731 -7.61 -0.63 -19.30
N ALA A 732 -6.86 0.41 -18.91
CA ALA A 732 -5.49 0.62 -19.40
C ALA A 732 -4.54 -0.52 -18.97
N GLU A 733 -4.65 -0.99 -17.72
CA GLU A 733 -3.85 -2.12 -17.22
C GLU A 733 -4.19 -3.44 -17.93
N GLU A 734 -5.48 -3.75 -18.07
CA GLU A 734 -5.95 -4.92 -18.81
C GLU A 734 -5.45 -4.90 -20.26
N LEU A 735 -5.58 -3.75 -20.93
CA LEU A 735 -5.16 -3.59 -22.31
C LEU A 735 -3.63 -3.70 -22.46
N LYS A 736 -2.84 -3.14 -21.53
CA LYS A 736 -1.38 -3.31 -21.51
C LYS A 736 -0.98 -4.77 -21.33
N ARG A 737 -1.61 -5.50 -20.41
CA ARG A 737 -1.36 -6.94 -20.18
C ARG A 737 -1.72 -7.77 -21.41
N VAL A 738 -2.90 -7.55 -22.00
CA VAL A 738 -3.35 -8.25 -23.21
C VAL A 738 -2.41 -7.98 -24.38
N ARG A 739 -1.92 -6.74 -24.55
CA ARG A 739 -0.93 -6.39 -25.58
C ARG A 739 0.39 -7.16 -25.38
N GLN A 740 0.89 -7.23 -24.15
CA GLN A 740 2.09 -7.98 -23.80
C GLN A 740 1.94 -9.49 -24.07
N ILE A 741 0.82 -10.10 -23.69
CA ILE A 741 0.53 -11.51 -23.96
C ILE A 741 0.48 -11.78 -25.46
N GLN A 742 -0.22 -10.92 -26.21
CA GLN A 742 -0.32 -11.05 -27.67
C GLN A 742 1.06 -10.93 -28.34
N GLU A 743 1.89 -9.95 -27.95
CA GLU A 743 3.24 -9.78 -28.51
C GLU A 743 4.11 -11.01 -28.26
N LYS A 744 4.06 -11.60 -27.06
CA LYS A 744 4.79 -12.84 -26.75
C LYS A 744 4.28 -14.03 -27.57
N LEU A 745 2.97 -14.15 -27.75
CA LEU A 745 2.36 -15.20 -28.59
C LEU A 745 2.78 -15.03 -30.06
N GLU A 746 2.75 -13.82 -30.60
CA GLU A 746 3.18 -13.52 -31.97
C GLU A 746 4.69 -13.78 -32.16
N GLU A 747 5.54 -13.37 -31.21
CA GLU A 747 6.98 -13.68 -31.24
C GLU A 747 7.23 -15.19 -31.23
N PHE A 748 6.46 -15.93 -30.41
CA PHE A 748 6.53 -17.38 -30.36
C PHE A 748 6.05 -18.04 -31.67
N ILE A 749 4.92 -17.62 -32.25
CA ILE A 749 4.42 -18.14 -33.54
C ILE A 749 5.42 -17.86 -34.66
N GLN A 750 6.02 -16.67 -34.70
CA GLN A 750 7.06 -16.34 -35.66
C GLN A 750 8.28 -17.23 -35.51
N ALA A 751 8.70 -17.54 -34.28
CA ALA A 751 9.81 -18.45 -34.04
C ALA A 751 9.46 -19.90 -34.42
N LEU A 752 8.24 -20.34 -34.09
CA LEU A 752 7.72 -21.67 -34.43
C LEU A 752 7.67 -21.91 -35.95
N ASN A 753 7.26 -20.90 -36.72
CA ASN A 753 7.23 -20.98 -38.18
C ASN A 753 8.62 -20.90 -38.83
N LYS A 754 9.64 -20.38 -38.13
CA LYS A 754 11.04 -20.36 -38.62
C LYS A 754 11.77 -21.70 -38.44
N GLU A 755 11.27 -22.58 -37.55
CA GLU A 755 11.80 -23.93 -37.36
C GLU A 755 11.16 -24.97 -38.31
N LYS A 756 10.09 -24.61 -39.04
CA LYS A 756 9.57 -25.40 -40.17
C LYS A 756 10.53 -25.31 -41.34
#